data_AF-A0AA97LTP7-F1
#
_entry.id   AF-A0AA97LTP7-F1
#
_cell.length_a   1.000
_cell.length_b   1.000
_cell.length_c   1.000
_cell.angle_alpha   90.00
_cell.angle_beta   90.00
_cell.angle_gamma   90.00
#
_symmetry.space_group_name_H-M   'P 1'
#
loop_
_entity.id
_entity.type
_entity.pdbx_description
1 polymer ?
#
loop_
_entity_poly.entity_id
_entity_poly.type
_entity_poly.pdbx_seq_one_letter_code
_entity_poly.pdbx_strand_id
1 'polypeptide(L)'
;MTEAVSAARAVPSTDDGRPLQPLLHDSVIVFRAPTQAWSGRDGDMGDAAVHGLYHGDTRVLRAARVRVDGRTPEAISLSTAGASRATFVSLPRHLDGPGADPRVRFERERAVADGSLTESLTLRSRVGHTVRTVVTLELEPDFSTMHAVKAGIADAGAEWSAEPVAGGARVRSGETVATVASDGSIAVDGSVIRVRWEIEVPPHRSQTMTWSVAVEDPSLVVVAARGEPEWAGFEASSGDPRLDRWVSTALEDLAALRLARPDQPDDAFLAAGAPWFFTLFGRDSIWAARFLLPLGTRLAASTLRVLARLQGRVDDPVTAEQPGKIMHELRSTPFEVPGEGMTLPPVYYGTVDATALWVCLLADAWEAGMPEEEVRELLPTLRGCLDWLTGPADSDGDGFIDYIDRSGRGLANQGWKDSGDSIQWRSGTLAEGPIALCEVQGYAYEAAVAGARLLSHFGEPGAAGLGAWAAALKSRFASSYWVSTPEGRYPAVALDARKRPVDTLTSNIGHLIGTGVLSPSEEKDIAALLVDSTMSSGFGLRTMSTGAAGYWPLSYHGGSVWTHDTAITIRGMRRAGLHEEAGILTEGLLAAAESFDFRLPELHSGDPRSSFSAPSPYPAACRPQAWSAAAALAMLEQV
;
A
#
# COMPACT_ATOMS: atom_id res chain seq x y z
N MET A 1 51.14 20.48 16.45
CA MET A 1 49.94 21.16 16.97
C MET A 1 48.75 20.58 16.21
N THR A 2 48.08 19.61 16.86
CA THR A 2 46.62 19.37 16.89
C THR A 2 45.81 19.79 15.67
N GLU A 3 45.36 18.85 14.84
CA GLU A 3 44.06 18.14 14.92
C GLU A 3 42.83 19.06 14.91
N ALA A 4 42.05 18.96 13.82
CA ALA A 4 40.62 19.28 13.79
C ALA A 4 39.93 18.22 12.92
N VAL A 5 39.48 17.15 13.59
CA VAL A 5 38.59 16.12 13.06
C VAL A 5 37.17 16.67 13.11
N SER A 6 36.51 16.77 11.95
CA SER A 6 35.07 16.99 11.84
C SER A 6 34.35 15.68 12.17
N ALA A 7 33.81 15.59 13.39
CA ALA A 7 32.85 14.58 13.78
C ALA A 7 31.44 15.19 13.67
N ALA A 8 30.68 14.79 12.65
CA ALA A 8 29.23 14.96 12.65
C ALA A 8 28.61 13.69 13.24
N ARG A 9 28.36 13.72 14.56
CA ARG A 9 27.62 12.73 15.33
C ARG A 9 26.23 13.31 15.64
N ALA A 10 25.26 12.39 15.69
CA ALA A 10 23.91 12.50 16.23
C ALA A 10 22.86 13.22 15.38
N VAL A 11 21.95 12.39 14.84
CA VAL A 11 20.57 12.73 14.45
C VAL A 11 19.89 13.45 15.64
N PRO A 12 19.09 14.51 15.41
CA PRO A 12 18.52 15.28 16.51
C PRO A 12 17.54 14.43 17.31
N SER A 13 17.70 14.48 18.64
CA SER A 13 16.65 14.12 19.59
C SER A 13 15.43 14.99 19.30
N THR A 14 14.29 14.38 18.99
CA THR A 14 13.04 15.10 18.88
C THR A 14 12.53 15.48 20.27
N ASP A 15 12.12 16.74 20.38
CA ASP A 15 11.36 17.37 21.46
C ASP A 15 10.36 16.41 22.13
N ASP A 16 10.27 16.47 23.45
CA ASP A 16 9.31 15.78 24.33
C ASP A 16 9.42 14.24 24.46
N GLY A 17 10.35 13.58 23.76
CA GLY A 17 10.63 12.13 23.96
C GLY A 17 9.56 11.17 23.45
N ARG A 18 8.59 11.64 22.65
CA ARG A 18 7.58 10.79 22.01
C ARG A 18 8.17 10.11 20.77
N PRO A 19 7.90 8.81 20.56
CA PRO A 19 8.33 8.13 19.34
C PRO A 19 7.58 8.69 18.13
N LEU A 20 8.27 8.77 16.99
CA LEU A 20 7.72 9.30 15.74
C LEU A 20 7.68 8.20 14.67
N GLN A 21 6.60 8.15 13.91
CA GLN A 21 6.50 7.26 12.76
C GLN A 21 7.66 7.53 11.78
N PRO A 22 8.37 6.48 11.32
CA PRO A 22 9.54 6.64 10.48
C PRO A 22 9.20 7.19 9.09
N LEU A 23 10.12 8.01 8.56
CA LEU A 23 10.08 8.46 7.18
C LEU A 23 10.51 7.33 6.23
N LEU A 24 9.81 7.19 5.09
CA LEU A 24 10.08 6.13 4.11
C LEU A 24 10.74 6.62 2.82
N HIS A 25 10.60 7.91 2.48
CA HIS A 25 10.91 8.43 1.13
C HIS A 25 12.34 8.18 0.64
N ASP A 26 13.33 8.21 1.53
CA ASP A 26 14.74 7.98 1.19
C ASP A 26 15.17 6.51 1.31
N SER A 27 14.30 5.64 1.83
CA SER A 27 14.61 4.23 2.04
C SER A 27 14.42 3.43 0.75
N VAL A 28 15.26 2.42 0.58
CA VAL A 28 15.21 1.46 -0.53
C VAL A 28 14.50 0.20 -0.05
N ILE A 29 13.45 -0.19 -0.75
CA ILE A 29 12.78 -1.49 -0.56
C ILE A 29 13.20 -2.48 -1.64
N VAL A 30 13.51 -3.71 -1.21
CA VAL A 30 13.59 -4.90 -2.06
C VAL A 30 12.69 -5.95 -1.44
N PHE A 31 11.75 -6.51 -2.20
CA PHE A 31 10.72 -7.36 -1.61
C PHE A 31 10.16 -8.41 -2.56
N ARG A 32 9.60 -9.46 -1.95
CA ARG A 32 8.68 -10.41 -2.56
C ARG A 32 7.82 -10.92 -1.42
N ALA A 33 6.54 -10.60 -1.45
CA ALA A 33 5.62 -10.87 -0.36
C ALA A 33 5.66 -12.36 0.04
N PRO A 34 5.63 -12.69 1.34
CA PRO A 34 5.46 -11.80 2.50
C PRO A 34 6.78 -11.26 3.09
N THR A 35 7.89 -11.29 2.34
CA THR A 35 9.21 -10.81 2.81
C THR A 35 9.59 -9.47 2.18
N GLN A 36 10.11 -8.55 2.99
CA GLN A 36 10.58 -7.23 2.55
C GLN A 36 11.84 -6.79 3.27
N ALA A 37 12.76 -6.14 2.54
CA ALA A 37 14.03 -5.66 3.06
C ALA A 37 14.17 -4.15 2.80
N TRP A 38 14.35 -3.39 3.88
CA TRP A 38 14.46 -1.94 3.87
C TRP A 38 15.87 -1.50 4.26
N SER A 39 16.51 -0.66 3.45
CA SER A 39 17.88 -0.17 3.69
C SER A 39 18.11 1.24 3.17
N GLY A 40 19.26 1.81 3.50
CA GLY A 40 19.77 3.01 2.84
C GLY A 40 20.12 2.76 1.37
N ARG A 41 20.45 3.84 0.65
CA ARG A 41 20.92 3.79 -0.74
C ARG A 41 22.30 3.16 -0.92
N ASP A 42 23.02 2.93 0.18
CA ASP A 42 24.27 2.19 0.26
C ASP A 42 24.07 0.67 0.48
N GLY A 43 22.82 0.26 0.75
CA GLY A 43 22.42 -1.10 1.03
C GLY A 43 22.46 -1.47 2.51
N ASP A 44 23.09 -0.68 3.38
CA ASP A 44 23.16 -0.98 4.81
C ASP A 44 21.77 -0.81 5.47
N MET A 45 21.43 -1.74 6.36
CA MET A 45 20.26 -1.65 7.22
C MET A 45 20.70 -1.18 8.62
N GLY A 46 19.89 -0.35 9.28
CA GLY A 46 20.13 0.07 10.67
C GLY A 46 20.00 1.58 10.91
N ASP A 47 20.21 2.41 9.89
CA ASP A 47 20.32 3.87 10.11
C ASP A 47 18.98 4.59 10.27
N ALA A 48 17.94 4.17 9.54
CA ALA A 48 16.57 4.65 9.75
C ALA A 48 15.76 3.63 10.57
N ALA A 49 14.75 4.10 11.30
CA ALA A 49 13.91 3.27 12.15
C ALA A 49 13.10 2.22 11.37
N VAL A 50 12.81 2.42 10.07
CA VAL A 50 12.18 1.39 9.22
C VAL A 50 13.16 0.37 8.64
N HIS A 51 14.48 0.62 8.67
CA HIS A 51 15.42 -0.33 8.08
C HIS A 51 15.35 -1.69 8.77
N GLY A 52 15.53 -2.74 7.97
CA GLY A 52 15.52 -4.13 8.44
C GLY A 52 14.99 -5.13 7.42
N LEU A 53 15.03 -6.40 7.80
CA LEU A 53 14.37 -7.50 7.11
C LEU A 53 13.09 -7.86 7.85
N TYR A 54 11.97 -7.89 7.14
CA TYR A 54 10.66 -8.24 7.67
C TYR A 54 10.11 -9.47 6.96
N HIS A 55 9.33 -10.25 7.69
CA HIS A 55 8.55 -11.36 7.17
C HIS A 55 7.18 -11.33 7.86
N GLY A 56 6.11 -11.17 7.07
CA GLY A 56 4.80 -10.79 7.61
C GLY A 56 4.88 -9.47 8.39
N ASP A 57 4.27 -9.43 9.58
CA ASP A 57 4.23 -8.25 10.46
C ASP A 57 5.39 -8.22 11.48
N THR A 58 6.49 -8.94 11.26
CA THR A 58 7.63 -9.00 12.19
C THR A 58 8.92 -8.56 11.51
N ARG A 59 9.66 -7.62 12.13
CA ARG A 59 11.03 -7.24 11.72
C ARG A 59 12.03 -8.22 12.30
N VAL A 60 12.44 -9.21 11.51
CA VAL A 60 13.37 -10.27 11.91
C VAL A 60 14.79 -9.73 12.17
N LEU A 61 15.28 -8.83 11.32
CA LEU A 61 16.56 -8.16 11.50
C LEU A 61 16.39 -6.65 11.50
N ARG A 62 16.99 -5.96 12.47
CA ARG A 62 17.07 -4.50 12.54
C ARG A 62 18.16 -3.93 11.66
N ALA A 63 19.32 -4.59 11.64
CA ALA A 63 20.52 -4.09 10.97
C ALA A 63 21.28 -5.19 10.24
N ALA A 64 21.94 -4.78 9.16
CA ALA A 64 22.81 -5.59 8.32
C ALA A 64 23.84 -4.66 7.67
N ARG A 65 24.98 -4.49 8.36
CA ARG A 65 26.01 -3.50 8.03
C ARG A 65 27.26 -4.16 7.48
N VAL A 66 27.71 -3.73 6.31
CA VAL A 66 28.94 -4.23 5.69
C VAL A 66 30.09 -3.27 5.93
N ARG A 67 31.26 -3.80 6.26
CA ARG A 67 32.51 -3.05 6.37
C ARG A 67 33.61 -3.77 5.59
N VAL A 68 34.48 -2.98 4.96
CA VAL A 68 35.69 -3.43 4.27
C VAL A 68 36.87 -2.81 5.01
N ASP A 69 37.73 -3.66 5.57
CA ASP A 69 38.82 -3.27 6.50
C ASP A 69 38.35 -2.35 7.64
N GLY A 70 37.19 -2.66 8.21
CA GLY A 70 36.57 -1.89 9.30
C GLY A 70 35.96 -0.55 8.88
N ARG A 71 35.92 -0.23 7.58
CA ARG A 71 35.38 1.04 7.04
C ARG A 71 34.13 0.82 6.21
N THR A 72 33.21 1.78 6.24
CA THR A 72 32.07 1.83 5.32
C THR A 72 32.56 2.20 3.92
N PRO A 73 32.31 1.36 2.89
CA PRO A 73 32.57 1.74 1.51
C PRO A 73 31.73 2.97 1.09
N GLU A 74 32.27 3.84 0.25
CA GLU A 74 31.56 5.05 -0.19
C GLU A 74 30.56 4.70 -1.30
N ALA A 75 29.25 4.82 -1.03
CA ALA A 75 28.21 4.51 -2.00
C ALA A 75 28.21 5.48 -3.19
N ILE A 76 28.04 4.94 -4.40
CA ILE A 76 28.03 5.73 -5.64
C ILE A 76 26.83 5.45 -6.55
N SER A 77 26.24 4.26 -6.49
CA SER A 77 25.04 3.98 -7.28
C SER A 77 24.17 2.86 -6.69
N LEU A 78 22.89 2.94 -7.04
CA LEU A 78 21.86 1.94 -6.78
C LEU A 78 21.16 1.67 -8.12
N SER A 79 20.91 0.41 -8.42
CA SER A 79 20.06 -0.02 -9.51
C SER A 79 19.11 -1.11 -9.01
N THR A 80 17.83 -1.01 -9.35
CA THR A 80 16.83 -2.04 -9.08
C THR A 80 16.54 -2.83 -10.35
N ALA A 81 16.30 -4.12 -10.20
CA ALA A 81 15.86 -5.01 -11.28
C ALA A 81 14.56 -5.67 -10.81
N GLY A 82 13.43 -5.06 -11.16
CA GLY A 82 12.15 -5.38 -10.55
C GLY A 82 12.05 -4.97 -9.07
N ALA A 83 11.01 -5.48 -8.42
CA ALA A 83 10.76 -5.27 -6.99
C ALA A 83 11.67 -6.12 -6.07
N SER A 84 12.13 -7.29 -6.55
CA SER A 84 12.77 -8.31 -5.71
C SER A 84 14.31 -8.34 -5.78
N ARG A 85 14.95 -7.46 -6.57
CA ARG A 85 16.42 -7.40 -6.66
C ARG A 85 16.95 -5.97 -6.74
N ALA A 86 18.09 -5.73 -6.10
CA ALA A 86 18.84 -4.49 -6.22
C ALA A 86 20.34 -4.72 -6.18
N THR A 87 21.08 -3.87 -6.89
CA THR A 87 22.54 -3.82 -6.87
C THR A 87 22.98 -2.46 -6.32
N PHE A 88 23.76 -2.50 -5.24
CA PHE A 88 24.39 -1.35 -4.62
C PHE A 88 25.88 -1.35 -4.99
N VAL A 89 26.40 -0.21 -5.41
CA VAL A 89 27.81 -0.06 -5.79
C VAL A 89 28.46 0.98 -4.91
N SER A 90 29.63 0.62 -4.39
CA SER A 90 30.40 1.44 -3.47
C SER A 90 31.91 1.30 -3.69
N LEU A 91 32.68 2.22 -3.11
CA LEU A 91 34.12 2.37 -3.33
C LEU A 91 34.89 2.28 -2.00
N PRO A 92 35.64 1.20 -1.75
CA PRO A 92 36.58 1.13 -0.63
C PRO A 92 37.91 1.81 -1.02
N ARG A 93 37.91 3.14 -1.18
CA ARG A 93 39.05 3.92 -1.71
C ARG A 93 40.37 3.75 -0.94
N HIS A 94 40.31 3.32 0.31
CA HIS A 94 41.50 3.03 1.11
C HIS A 94 42.29 1.79 0.62
N LEU A 95 41.67 0.93 -0.21
CA LEU A 95 42.32 -0.21 -0.86
C LEU A 95 42.93 0.15 -2.23
N ASP A 96 42.74 1.39 -2.71
CA ASP A 96 43.33 1.86 -3.95
C ASP A 96 44.82 2.25 -3.75
N GLY A 97 45.55 2.34 -4.87
CA GLY A 97 46.84 3.05 -4.91
C GLY A 97 46.66 4.55 -5.22
N PRO A 98 47.73 5.36 -5.15
CA PRO A 98 47.65 6.80 -5.43
C PRO A 98 47.08 7.07 -6.84
N GLY A 99 46.09 7.96 -6.94
CA GLY A 99 45.39 8.30 -8.18
C GLY A 99 44.05 9.00 -7.91
N ALA A 100 43.49 9.65 -8.93
CA ALA A 100 42.17 10.29 -8.85
C ALA A 100 41.02 9.30 -9.11
N ASP A 101 41.26 8.30 -9.98
CA ASP A 101 40.24 7.34 -10.39
C ASP A 101 40.19 6.11 -9.47
N PRO A 102 38.99 5.69 -9.01
CA PRO A 102 38.85 4.49 -8.19
C PRO A 102 39.16 3.24 -9.01
N ARG A 103 39.96 2.32 -8.45
CA ARG A 103 40.37 1.06 -9.11
C ARG A 103 39.87 -0.17 -8.37
N VAL A 104 39.34 -0.01 -7.16
CA VAL A 104 38.66 -1.04 -6.39
C VAL A 104 37.18 -0.67 -6.25
N ARG A 105 36.31 -1.62 -6.59
CA ARG A 105 34.85 -1.48 -6.56
C ARG A 105 34.25 -2.58 -5.71
N PHE A 106 33.25 -2.24 -4.90
CA PHE A 106 32.50 -3.18 -4.09
C PHE A 106 31.04 -3.19 -4.53
N GLU A 107 30.55 -4.35 -4.97
CA GLU A 107 29.18 -4.58 -5.42
C GLU A 107 28.46 -5.44 -4.39
N ARG A 108 27.25 -5.02 -4.02
CA ARG A 108 26.32 -5.78 -3.19
C ARG A 108 25.07 -6.04 -4.02
N GLU A 109 24.84 -7.28 -4.39
CA GLU A 109 23.59 -7.70 -5.04
C GLU A 109 22.69 -8.31 -3.99
N ARG A 110 21.51 -7.74 -3.78
CA ARG A 110 20.47 -8.25 -2.87
C ARG A 110 19.34 -8.86 -3.69
N ALA A 111 18.89 -10.04 -3.30
CA ALA A 111 17.68 -10.67 -3.77
C ALA A 111 16.78 -11.04 -2.59
N VAL A 112 15.48 -10.76 -2.71
CA VAL A 112 14.46 -11.16 -1.74
C VAL A 112 13.48 -12.11 -2.41
N ALA A 113 13.17 -13.20 -1.73
CA ALA A 113 12.15 -14.17 -2.13
C ALA A 113 11.24 -14.48 -0.92
N ASP A 114 10.25 -15.34 -1.15
CA ASP A 114 9.43 -15.87 -0.06
C ASP A 114 10.33 -16.46 1.03
N GLY A 115 10.10 -16.01 2.27
CA GLY A 115 10.88 -16.40 3.45
C GLY A 115 12.40 -16.20 3.34
N SER A 116 12.94 -15.39 2.42
CA SER A 116 14.40 -15.31 2.30
C SER A 116 14.98 -14.01 1.75
N LEU A 117 16.17 -13.69 2.24
CA LEU A 117 17.07 -12.68 1.69
C LEU A 117 18.42 -13.34 1.39
N THR A 118 18.98 -13.08 0.22
CA THR A 118 20.33 -13.50 -0.15
C THR A 118 21.11 -12.30 -0.65
N GLU A 119 22.38 -12.21 -0.29
CA GLU A 119 23.28 -11.25 -0.89
C GLU A 119 24.59 -11.87 -1.39
N SER A 120 25.04 -11.34 -2.53
CA SER A 120 26.39 -11.55 -3.06
C SER A 120 27.19 -10.27 -2.93
N LEU A 121 28.32 -10.35 -2.24
CA LEU A 121 29.25 -9.25 -2.00
C LEU A 121 30.49 -9.46 -2.86
N THR A 122 30.73 -8.61 -3.84
CA THR A 122 31.83 -8.76 -4.80
C THR A 122 32.82 -7.60 -4.71
N LEU A 123 34.06 -7.90 -4.34
CA LEU A 123 35.17 -6.95 -4.42
C LEU A 123 35.88 -7.15 -5.76
N ARG A 124 35.87 -6.13 -6.63
CA ARG A 124 36.60 -6.12 -7.91
C ARG A 124 37.81 -5.20 -7.82
N SER A 125 38.96 -5.69 -8.23
CA SER A 125 40.21 -4.93 -8.23
C SER A 125 40.76 -4.77 -9.65
N ARG A 126 41.17 -3.54 -9.99
CA ARG A 126 41.99 -3.22 -11.18
C ARG A 126 43.42 -2.83 -10.80
N VAL A 127 43.81 -2.89 -9.53
CA VAL A 127 45.18 -2.56 -9.12
C VAL A 127 46.17 -3.66 -9.54
N GLY A 128 47.43 -3.28 -9.71
CA GLY A 128 48.51 -4.17 -10.18
C GLY A 128 49.13 -5.07 -9.10
N HIS A 129 48.55 -5.14 -7.90
CA HIS A 129 49.00 -5.96 -6.79
C HIS A 129 47.82 -6.69 -6.14
N THR A 130 48.09 -7.77 -5.40
CA THR A 130 47.07 -8.50 -4.65
C THR A 130 46.51 -7.62 -3.54
N VAL A 131 45.20 -7.44 -3.52
CA VAL A 131 44.48 -6.78 -2.43
C VAL A 131 44.16 -7.82 -1.36
N ARG A 132 44.72 -7.65 -0.16
CA ARG A 132 44.38 -8.45 1.02
C ARG A 132 43.57 -7.60 1.96
N THR A 133 42.36 -8.03 2.30
CA THR A 133 41.48 -7.27 3.18
C THR A 133 40.52 -8.20 3.90
N VAL A 134 39.81 -7.63 4.87
CA VAL A 134 38.76 -8.31 5.61
C VAL A 134 37.45 -7.64 5.28
N VAL A 135 36.46 -8.43 4.88
CA VAL A 135 35.07 -7.98 4.81
C VAL A 135 34.34 -8.51 6.03
N THR A 136 33.57 -7.66 6.69
CA THR A 136 32.75 -8.05 7.83
C THR A 136 31.31 -7.63 7.62
N LEU A 137 30.38 -8.49 8.00
CA LEU A 137 28.95 -8.20 8.08
C LEU A 137 28.52 -8.31 9.54
N GLU A 138 27.85 -7.27 10.03
CA GLU A 138 27.23 -7.24 11.35
C GLU A 138 25.71 -7.28 11.20
N LEU A 139 25.08 -8.28 11.81
CA LEU A 139 23.62 -8.45 11.83
C LEU A 139 23.10 -8.26 13.25
N GLU A 140 22.00 -7.53 13.38
CA GLU A 140 21.30 -7.29 14.64
C GLU A 140 19.87 -7.87 14.52
N PRO A 141 19.58 -9.05 15.13
CA PRO A 141 18.21 -9.54 15.25
C PRO A 141 17.35 -8.64 16.15
N ASP A 142 16.04 -8.65 15.93
CA ASP A 142 15.12 -7.71 16.59
C ASP A 142 13.76 -8.31 16.97
N PHE A 143 13.02 -8.86 16.00
CA PHE A 143 11.67 -9.40 16.17
C PHE A 143 10.62 -8.38 16.67
N SER A 144 10.86 -7.07 16.46
CA SER A 144 9.84 -6.05 16.74
C SER A 144 8.63 -6.22 15.80
N THR A 145 7.43 -5.98 16.34
CA THR A 145 6.20 -5.99 15.55
C THR A 145 6.12 -4.78 14.61
N MET A 146 5.41 -4.94 13.49
CA MET A 146 5.18 -3.87 12.52
C MET A 146 4.54 -2.64 13.17
N HIS A 147 3.64 -2.83 14.13
CA HIS A 147 2.99 -1.73 14.88
C HIS A 147 3.98 -0.95 15.72
N ALA A 148 4.90 -1.62 16.42
CA ALA A 148 5.93 -0.95 17.21
C ALA A 148 6.87 -0.14 16.30
N VAL A 149 7.30 -0.71 15.18
CA VAL A 149 8.14 0.00 14.20
C VAL A 149 7.40 1.20 13.60
N LYS A 150 6.13 1.01 13.21
CA LYS A 150 5.27 2.07 12.67
C LYS A 150 5.06 3.20 13.69
N ALA A 151 4.94 2.88 14.98
CA ALA A 151 4.84 3.86 16.05
C ALA A 151 6.17 4.57 16.38
N GLY A 152 7.30 4.16 15.77
CA GLY A 152 8.62 4.70 16.06
C GLY A 152 9.26 4.17 17.34
N ILE A 153 8.76 3.05 17.88
CA ILE A 153 9.28 2.44 19.10
C ILE A 153 10.54 1.63 18.75
N ALA A 154 11.67 2.02 19.33
CA ALA A 154 12.98 1.46 18.98
C ALA A 154 13.23 0.05 19.56
N ASP A 155 12.68 -0.24 20.74
CA ASP A 155 12.77 -1.53 21.43
C ASP A 155 11.38 -1.90 21.96
N ALA A 156 10.75 -2.87 21.31
CA ALA A 156 9.43 -3.37 21.70
C ALA A 156 9.50 -4.49 22.76
N GLY A 157 10.70 -4.84 23.25
CA GLY A 157 10.91 -5.88 24.26
C GLY A 157 10.67 -7.31 23.77
N ALA A 158 10.86 -7.57 22.48
CA ALA A 158 10.73 -8.92 21.93
C ALA A 158 11.83 -9.84 22.49
N GLU A 159 11.43 -10.96 23.11
CA GLU A 159 12.38 -11.97 23.58
C GLU A 159 12.79 -12.90 22.42
N TRP A 160 14.09 -13.06 22.23
CA TRP A 160 14.64 -13.96 21.23
C TRP A 160 15.96 -14.59 21.69
N SER A 161 16.35 -15.67 21.04
CA SER A 161 17.60 -16.39 21.30
C SER A 161 18.35 -16.65 20.00
N ALA A 162 19.68 -16.66 20.06
CA ALA A 162 20.55 -17.01 18.94
C ALA A 162 21.50 -18.15 19.33
N GLU A 163 21.60 -19.16 18.48
CA GLU A 163 22.52 -20.28 18.63
C GLU A 163 23.38 -20.47 17.36
N PRO A 164 24.69 -20.77 17.49
CA PRO A 164 25.48 -21.19 16.35
C PRO A 164 24.98 -22.53 15.79
N VAL A 165 24.94 -22.65 14.47
CA VAL A 165 24.65 -23.91 13.77
C VAL A 165 25.73 -24.19 12.73
N ALA A 166 25.76 -25.40 12.16
CA ALA A 166 26.73 -25.73 11.12
C ALA A 166 26.59 -24.76 9.92
N GLY A 167 27.65 -23.97 9.66
CA GLY A 167 27.68 -22.99 8.57
C GLY A 167 26.81 -21.73 8.79
N GLY A 168 26.33 -21.49 10.02
CA GLY A 168 25.29 -20.49 10.26
C GLY A 168 25.08 -20.07 11.71
N ALA A 169 24.04 -19.26 11.90
CA ALA A 169 23.42 -19.00 13.19
C ALA A 169 21.90 -19.13 13.04
N ARG A 170 21.23 -19.70 14.04
CA ARG A 170 19.77 -19.77 14.11
C ARG A 170 19.29 -18.81 15.19
N VAL A 171 18.35 -17.94 14.83
CA VAL A 171 17.69 -17.00 15.73
C VAL A 171 16.21 -17.34 15.82
N ARG A 172 15.64 -17.29 17.01
CA ARG A 172 14.25 -17.69 17.25
C ARG A 172 13.57 -16.74 18.23
N SER A 173 12.34 -16.35 17.89
CA SER A 173 11.39 -15.66 18.78
C SER A 173 10.01 -16.28 18.57
N GLY A 174 9.37 -16.80 19.63
CA GLY A 174 8.09 -17.49 19.49
C GLY A 174 8.15 -18.66 18.50
N GLU A 175 7.30 -18.62 17.46
CA GLU A 175 7.27 -19.60 16.37
C GLU A 175 8.14 -19.19 15.16
N THR A 176 8.55 -17.93 15.08
CA THR A 176 9.39 -17.40 14.01
C THR A 176 10.84 -17.86 14.18
N VAL A 177 11.41 -18.46 13.15
CA VAL A 177 12.81 -18.91 13.11
C VAL A 177 13.51 -18.27 11.92
N ALA A 178 14.66 -17.64 12.16
CA ALA A 178 15.53 -17.10 11.15
C ALA A 178 16.88 -17.83 11.15
N THR A 179 17.26 -18.43 10.03
CA THR A 179 18.56 -19.09 9.86
C THR A 179 19.45 -18.24 8.97
N VAL A 180 20.51 -17.71 9.56
CA VAL A 180 21.59 -17.00 8.86
C VAL A 180 22.61 -18.03 8.38
N ALA A 181 22.99 -17.97 7.10
CA ALA A 181 24.04 -18.80 6.52
C ALA A 181 25.06 -17.95 5.77
N SER A 182 26.32 -18.40 5.70
CA SER A 182 27.37 -17.74 4.93
C SER A 182 28.52 -18.68 4.57
N ASP A 183 29.26 -18.34 3.51
CA ASP A 183 30.57 -18.91 3.19
C ASP A 183 31.73 -18.31 4.00
N GLY A 184 31.46 -17.33 4.88
CA GLY A 184 32.41 -16.75 5.83
C GLY A 184 32.38 -17.42 7.21
N SER A 185 33.28 -17.01 8.09
CA SER A 185 33.23 -17.45 9.50
C SER A 185 32.17 -16.65 10.26
N ILE A 186 31.30 -17.36 10.98
CA ILE A 186 30.20 -16.77 11.74
C ILE A 186 30.49 -16.89 13.24
N ALA A 187 30.25 -15.80 13.97
CA ALA A 187 30.27 -15.76 15.43
C ALA A 187 28.99 -15.09 15.95
N VAL A 188 28.44 -15.63 17.04
CA VAL A 188 27.33 -15.02 17.79
C VAL A 188 27.92 -14.42 19.06
N ASP A 189 27.84 -13.10 19.20
CA ASP A 189 28.36 -12.34 20.33
C ASP A 189 27.24 -11.52 20.97
N GLY A 190 26.68 -12.06 22.07
CA GLY A 190 25.50 -11.49 22.71
C GLY A 190 24.33 -11.39 21.73
N SER A 191 23.90 -10.16 21.43
CA SER A 191 22.80 -9.86 20.53
C SER A 191 23.22 -9.60 19.07
N VAL A 192 24.48 -9.85 18.71
CA VAL A 192 25.02 -9.53 17.38
C VAL A 192 25.57 -10.78 16.71
N ILE A 193 25.23 -10.98 15.43
CA ILE A 193 25.83 -12.02 14.60
C ILE A 193 26.86 -11.35 13.68
N ARG A 194 28.12 -11.80 13.77
CA ARG A 194 29.22 -11.29 12.96
C ARG A 194 29.65 -12.34 11.95
N VAL A 195 29.69 -11.95 10.69
CA VAL A 195 30.27 -12.75 9.61
C VAL A 195 31.58 -12.10 9.17
N ARG A 196 32.63 -12.90 8.98
CA ARG A 196 33.96 -12.43 8.57
C ARG A 196 34.48 -13.22 7.38
N TRP A 197 34.96 -12.51 6.37
CA TRP A 197 35.69 -13.05 5.24
C TRP A 197 37.09 -12.46 5.18
N GLU A 198 38.09 -13.31 5.16
CA GLU A 198 39.46 -12.91 4.82
C GLU A 198 39.66 -13.21 3.34
N ILE A 199 39.88 -12.16 2.55
CA ILE A 199 39.88 -12.26 1.09
C ILE A 199 41.22 -11.81 0.52
N GLU A 200 41.66 -12.52 -0.52
CA GLU A 200 42.83 -12.19 -1.32
C GLU A 200 42.38 -12.06 -2.77
N VAL A 201 42.29 -10.82 -3.26
CA VAL A 201 41.91 -10.53 -4.65
C VAL A 201 43.18 -10.33 -5.48
N PRO A 202 43.55 -11.25 -6.39
CA PRO A 202 44.72 -11.08 -7.23
C PRO A 202 44.60 -9.85 -8.15
N PRO A 203 45.71 -9.38 -8.74
CA PRO A 203 45.69 -8.27 -9.69
C PRO A 203 44.66 -8.48 -10.80
N HIS A 204 43.82 -7.47 -11.06
CA HIS A 204 42.80 -7.51 -12.12
C HIS A 204 41.78 -8.65 -12.01
N ARG A 205 41.49 -9.10 -10.78
CA ARG A 205 40.50 -10.13 -10.47
C ARG A 205 39.42 -9.61 -9.53
N SER A 206 38.47 -10.48 -9.24
CA SER A 206 37.39 -10.24 -8.28
C SER A 206 37.23 -11.46 -7.38
N GLN A 207 36.72 -11.23 -6.18
CA GLN A 207 36.27 -12.28 -5.27
C GLN A 207 34.85 -11.96 -4.80
N THR A 208 34.01 -12.99 -4.75
CA THR A 208 32.62 -12.92 -4.33
C THR A 208 32.45 -13.72 -3.05
N MET A 209 31.68 -13.15 -2.12
CA MET A 209 31.28 -13.74 -0.85
C MET A 209 29.76 -13.74 -0.76
N THR A 210 29.20 -14.67 0.02
CA THR A 210 27.76 -14.86 0.07
C THR A 210 27.24 -15.01 1.49
N TRP A 211 26.05 -14.45 1.72
CA TRP A 211 25.29 -14.70 2.94
C TRP A 211 23.80 -14.69 2.64
N SER A 212 23.03 -15.34 3.50
CA SER A 212 21.58 -15.39 3.39
C SER A 212 20.89 -15.47 4.76
N VAL A 213 19.60 -15.15 4.75
CA VAL A 213 18.66 -15.37 5.83
C VAL A 213 17.48 -16.13 5.26
N ALA A 214 17.14 -17.27 5.85
CA ALA A 214 15.88 -17.97 5.62
C ALA A 214 15.00 -17.78 6.87
N VAL A 215 13.75 -17.36 6.68
CA VAL A 215 12.76 -17.12 7.72
C VAL A 215 11.62 -18.10 7.54
N GLU A 216 11.27 -18.79 8.62
CA GLU A 216 10.11 -19.66 8.72
C GLU A 216 9.21 -19.13 9.81
N ASP A 217 7.94 -18.91 9.48
CA ASP A 217 6.93 -18.49 10.45
C ASP A 217 5.59 -19.21 10.15
N PRO A 218 5.28 -20.30 10.86
CA PRO A 218 4.04 -21.05 10.65
C PRO A 218 2.80 -20.30 11.15
N SER A 219 2.95 -19.19 11.87
CA SER A 219 1.84 -18.40 12.41
C SER A 219 1.24 -17.41 11.41
N LEU A 220 1.86 -17.25 10.23
CA LEU A 220 1.37 -16.33 9.22
C LEU A 220 0.01 -16.74 8.66
N VAL A 221 -0.87 -15.76 8.53
CA VAL A 221 -2.20 -15.89 7.91
C VAL A 221 -2.18 -15.63 6.40
N VAL A 222 -1.03 -15.26 5.86
CA VAL A 222 -0.77 -15.02 4.44
C VAL A 222 0.58 -15.61 4.04
N VAL A 223 0.68 -16.12 2.81
CA VAL A 223 1.89 -16.69 2.20
C VAL A 223 2.07 -16.14 0.79
N ALA A 224 3.23 -16.37 0.17
CA ALA A 224 3.41 -16.02 -1.23
C ALA A 224 2.42 -16.79 -2.11
N ALA A 225 1.77 -16.08 -3.05
CA ALA A 225 0.91 -16.74 -4.02
C ALA A 225 1.70 -17.65 -4.98
N ARG A 226 1.10 -18.77 -5.39
CA ARG A 226 1.70 -19.65 -6.39
C ARG A 226 1.53 -19.14 -7.83
N GLY A 227 2.43 -19.60 -8.70
CA GLY A 227 2.40 -19.33 -10.14
C GLY A 227 2.72 -17.88 -10.51
N GLU A 228 2.81 -17.62 -11.81
CA GLU A 228 3.03 -16.27 -12.36
C GLU A 228 1.71 -15.50 -12.50
N PRO A 229 1.74 -14.16 -12.44
CA PRO A 229 0.55 -13.33 -12.70
C PRO A 229 0.13 -13.41 -14.17
N GLU A 230 -1.12 -13.07 -14.47
CA GLU A 230 -1.66 -13.20 -15.84
C GLU A 230 -1.11 -12.14 -16.79
N TRP A 231 -0.62 -11.04 -16.23
CA TRP A 231 0.10 -9.99 -16.95
C TRP A 231 1.61 -10.26 -17.07
N ALA A 232 2.09 -11.46 -16.75
CA ALA A 232 3.50 -11.80 -16.93
C ALA A 232 3.89 -11.64 -18.42
N GLY A 233 4.89 -10.81 -18.69
CA GLY A 233 5.32 -10.49 -20.06
C GLY A 233 4.44 -9.47 -20.79
N PHE A 234 3.50 -8.81 -20.11
CA PHE A 234 2.79 -7.66 -20.67
C PHE A 234 3.75 -6.48 -20.83
N GLU A 235 3.75 -5.88 -22.01
CA GLU A 235 4.50 -4.67 -22.33
C GLU A 235 3.51 -3.57 -22.74
N ALA A 236 3.53 -2.46 -22.01
CA ALA A 236 2.70 -1.31 -22.34
C ALA A 236 3.21 -0.61 -23.60
N SER A 237 2.28 -0.18 -24.46
CA SER A 237 2.58 0.67 -25.62
C SER A 237 1.46 1.69 -25.79
N SER A 238 1.58 2.79 -25.05
CA SER A 238 0.58 3.86 -25.01
C SER A 238 0.88 5.03 -25.95
N GLY A 239 2.10 5.10 -26.48
CA GLY A 239 2.60 6.27 -27.21
C GLY A 239 3.14 7.38 -26.29
N ASP A 240 2.94 7.29 -24.97
CA ASP A 240 3.62 8.12 -23.98
C ASP A 240 4.64 7.26 -23.18
N PRO A 241 5.96 7.47 -23.37
CA PRO A 241 6.97 6.66 -22.68
C PRO A 241 6.98 6.87 -21.16
N ARG A 242 6.35 7.94 -20.63
CA ARG A 242 6.16 8.13 -19.18
C ARG A 242 5.17 7.10 -18.64
N LEU A 243 4.05 6.92 -19.34
CA LEU A 243 3.02 5.96 -18.97
C LEU A 243 3.53 4.52 -19.11
N ASP A 244 4.25 4.22 -20.19
CA ASP A 244 4.81 2.87 -20.41
C ASP A 244 5.77 2.47 -19.28
N ARG A 245 6.64 3.40 -18.83
CA ARG A 245 7.52 3.18 -17.66
C ARG A 245 6.74 3.00 -16.36
N TRP A 246 5.72 3.81 -16.14
CA TRP A 246 4.87 3.68 -14.95
C TRP A 246 4.17 2.32 -14.90
N VAL A 247 3.57 1.89 -16.00
CA VAL A 247 2.92 0.58 -16.07
C VAL A 247 3.93 -0.55 -15.85
N SER A 248 5.11 -0.48 -16.48
CA SER A 248 6.16 -1.49 -16.27
C SER A 248 6.54 -1.62 -14.80
N THR A 249 6.88 -0.51 -14.13
CA THR A 249 7.24 -0.52 -12.71
C THR A 249 6.09 -0.99 -11.83
N ALA A 250 4.86 -0.54 -12.12
CA ALA A 250 3.67 -0.94 -11.39
C ALA A 250 3.40 -2.45 -11.48
N LEU A 251 3.50 -3.04 -12.67
CA LEU A 251 3.26 -4.48 -12.86
C LEU A 251 4.33 -5.35 -12.20
N GLU A 252 5.59 -4.90 -12.15
CA GLU A 252 6.66 -5.55 -11.40
C GLU A 252 6.40 -5.52 -9.88
N ASP A 253 5.95 -4.38 -9.35
CA ASP A 253 5.59 -4.24 -7.94
C ASP A 253 4.37 -5.10 -7.59
N LEU A 254 3.32 -5.05 -8.41
CA LEU A 254 2.11 -5.87 -8.25
C LEU A 254 2.42 -7.36 -8.29
N ALA A 255 3.31 -7.81 -9.18
CA ALA A 255 3.75 -9.19 -9.24
C ALA A 255 4.44 -9.65 -7.94
N ALA A 256 5.21 -8.76 -7.30
CA ALA A 256 5.88 -9.02 -6.03
C ALA A 256 4.99 -8.84 -4.80
N LEU A 257 3.84 -8.16 -4.92
CA LEU A 257 2.83 -7.96 -3.86
C LEU A 257 1.83 -9.13 -3.75
N ARG A 258 1.91 -10.15 -4.61
CA ARG A 258 0.94 -11.25 -4.62
C ARG A 258 1.07 -12.15 -3.38
N LEU A 259 -0.01 -12.25 -2.64
CA LEU A 259 -0.20 -13.11 -1.49
C LEU A 259 -1.34 -14.10 -1.73
N ALA A 260 -1.40 -15.15 -0.92
CA ALA A 260 -2.50 -16.09 -0.84
C ALA A 260 -2.71 -16.50 0.63
N ARG A 261 -3.81 -17.18 0.92
CA ARG A 261 -3.97 -17.79 2.25
C ARG A 261 -3.21 -19.12 2.32
N PRO A 262 -2.63 -19.50 3.48
CA PRO A 262 -1.91 -20.77 3.63
C PRO A 262 -2.72 -22.01 3.20
N ASP A 263 -4.03 -22.02 3.46
CA ASP A 263 -4.93 -23.12 3.11
C ASP A 263 -5.39 -23.11 1.65
N GLN A 264 -5.15 -22.02 0.92
CA GLN A 264 -5.60 -21.78 -0.46
C GLN A 264 -4.51 -21.05 -1.26
N PRO A 265 -3.33 -21.66 -1.46
CA PRO A 265 -2.16 -20.98 -2.03
C PRO A 265 -2.30 -20.61 -3.52
N ASP A 266 -3.33 -21.14 -4.19
CA ASP A 266 -3.61 -20.89 -5.61
C ASP A 266 -4.58 -19.71 -5.84
N ASP A 267 -5.30 -19.27 -4.81
CA ASP A 267 -6.18 -18.09 -4.86
C ASP A 267 -5.40 -16.83 -4.46
N ALA A 268 -4.78 -16.20 -5.45
CA ALA A 268 -3.95 -15.02 -5.24
C ALA A 268 -4.78 -13.73 -5.03
N PHE A 269 -4.31 -12.87 -4.13
CA PHE A 269 -4.72 -11.48 -3.98
C PHE A 269 -3.47 -10.59 -3.84
N LEU A 270 -3.65 -9.29 -3.72
CA LEU A 270 -2.54 -8.34 -3.55
C LEU A 270 -2.46 -7.84 -2.11
N ALA A 271 -1.26 -7.83 -1.55
CA ALA A 271 -1.00 -7.09 -0.32
C ALA A 271 -1.31 -5.60 -0.53
N ALA A 272 -1.94 -4.92 0.44
CA ALA A 272 -2.30 -3.51 0.30
C ALA A 272 -1.09 -2.61 0.03
N GLY A 273 -0.02 -2.74 0.83
CA GLY A 273 1.22 -2.05 0.53
C GLY A 273 2.31 -2.21 1.57
N ALA A 274 3.53 -1.89 1.15
CA ALA A 274 4.73 -2.06 1.95
C ALA A 274 5.18 -0.72 2.56
N PRO A 275 5.53 -0.67 3.87
CA PRO A 275 5.66 -1.82 4.76
C PRO A 275 4.42 -2.10 5.62
N TRP A 276 3.53 -1.14 5.82
CA TRP A 276 2.56 -1.13 6.92
C TRP A 276 1.36 -2.06 6.73
N PHE A 277 0.98 -2.30 5.48
CA PHE A 277 -0.27 -2.95 5.10
C PHE A 277 0.03 -4.18 4.23
N PHE A 278 1.07 -4.93 4.60
CA PHE A 278 1.62 -6.03 3.81
C PHE A 278 0.83 -7.34 3.99
N THR A 279 -0.50 -7.23 3.91
CA THR A 279 -1.49 -8.28 4.14
C THR A 279 -2.77 -8.01 3.34
N LEU A 280 -3.80 -8.84 3.49
CA LEU A 280 -5.09 -8.69 2.82
C LEU A 280 -5.89 -7.52 3.41
N PHE A 281 -6.19 -6.53 2.56
CA PHE A 281 -7.21 -5.52 2.77
C PHE A 281 -8.29 -5.65 1.70
N GLY A 282 -9.56 -5.69 2.11
CA GLY A 282 -10.67 -6.07 1.25
C GLY A 282 -10.91 -5.05 0.14
N ARG A 283 -11.11 -3.79 0.54
CA ARG A 283 -11.30 -2.67 -0.37
C ARG A 283 -10.11 -2.49 -1.32
N ASP A 284 -8.89 -2.47 -0.79
CA ASP A 284 -7.66 -2.29 -1.58
C ASP A 284 -7.52 -3.38 -2.64
N SER A 285 -7.73 -4.65 -2.25
CA SER A 285 -7.67 -5.79 -3.17
C SER A 285 -8.74 -5.70 -4.25
N ILE A 286 -9.96 -5.27 -3.87
CA ILE A 286 -11.06 -5.10 -4.82
C ILE A 286 -10.71 -4.03 -5.86
N TRP A 287 -10.28 -2.84 -5.44
CA TRP A 287 -9.94 -1.77 -6.39
C TRP A 287 -8.74 -2.11 -7.26
N ALA A 288 -7.69 -2.70 -6.69
CA ALA A 288 -6.53 -3.14 -7.46
C ALA A 288 -6.92 -4.20 -8.51
N ALA A 289 -7.73 -5.19 -8.14
CA ALA A 289 -8.25 -6.17 -9.08
C ALA A 289 -9.13 -5.52 -10.16
N ARG A 290 -9.99 -4.57 -9.78
CA ARG A 290 -10.87 -3.83 -10.69
C ARG A 290 -10.08 -3.04 -11.75
N PHE A 291 -8.97 -2.41 -11.37
CA PHE A 291 -8.07 -1.72 -12.30
C PHE A 291 -7.28 -2.66 -13.21
N LEU A 292 -7.03 -3.91 -12.78
CA LEU A 292 -6.25 -4.89 -13.53
C LEU A 292 -7.09 -5.77 -14.47
N LEU A 293 -8.42 -5.64 -14.46
CA LEU A 293 -9.32 -6.37 -15.37
C LEU A 293 -8.95 -6.29 -16.86
N PRO A 294 -8.40 -5.18 -17.40
CA PRO A 294 -7.94 -5.13 -18.79
C PRO A 294 -6.83 -6.15 -19.13
N LEU A 295 -6.13 -6.68 -18.12
CA LEU A 295 -5.06 -7.67 -18.28
C LEU A 295 -5.52 -9.11 -18.07
N GLY A 296 -6.75 -9.32 -17.61
CA GLY A 296 -7.35 -10.63 -17.36
C GLY A 296 -8.23 -10.67 -16.10
N THR A 297 -8.91 -11.79 -15.91
CA THR A 297 -9.94 -11.96 -14.86
C THR A 297 -9.48 -12.84 -13.69
N ARG A 298 -8.32 -13.51 -13.78
CA ARG A 298 -7.90 -14.51 -12.78
C ARG A 298 -7.63 -13.90 -11.41
N LEU A 299 -7.01 -12.71 -11.35
CA LEU A 299 -6.79 -12.01 -10.09
C LEU A 299 -8.11 -11.56 -9.46
N ALA A 300 -9.05 -11.05 -10.27
CA ALA A 300 -10.38 -10.65 -9.79
C ALA A 300 -11.16 -11.86 -9.25
N ALA A 301 -11.20 -12.96 -9.99
CA ALA A 301 -11.84 -14.21 -9.57
C ALA A 301 -11.26 -14.75 -8.25
N SER A 302 -9.93 -14.75 -8.13
CA SER A 302 -9.24 -15.19 -6.91
C SER A 302 -9.54 -14.28 -5.72
N THR A 303 -9.46 -12.96 -5.91
CA THR A 303 -9.81 -11.96 -4.88
C THR A 303 -11.26 -12.13 -4.40
N LEU A 304 -12.20 -12.31 -5.34
CA LEU A 304 -13.61 -12.53 -5.04
C LEU A 304 -13.82 -13.79 -4.19
N ARG A 305 -13.18 -14.91 -4.54
CA ARG A 305 -13.24 -16.18 -3.78
C ARG A 305 -12.67 -16.04 -2.38
N VAL A 306 -11.51 -15.41 -2.22
CA VAL A 306 -10.87 -15.22 -0.91
C VAL A 306 -11.79 -14.41 0.01
N LEU A 307 -12.31 -13.28 -0.49
CA LEU A 307 -13.22 -12.43 0.28
C LEU A 307 -14.57 -13.09 0.56
N ALA A 308 -15.09 -13.88 -0.38
CA ALA A 308 -16.33 -14.65 -0.19
C ALA A 308 -16.23 -15.63 0.98
N ARG A 309 -15.07 -16.28 1.16
CA ARG A 309 -14.84 -17.21 2.29
C ARG A 309 -14.75 -16.50 3.63
N LEU A 310 -14.41 -15.21 3.62
CA LEU A 310 -14.33 -14.33 4.79
C LEU A 310 -15.57 -13.42 4.94
N GLN A 311 -16.66 -13.69 4.22
CA GLN A 311 -17.89 -12.92 4.38
C GLN A 311 -18.45 -13.13 5.80
N GLY A 312 -18.85 -12.02 6.43
CA GLY A 312 -19.41 -11.99 7.77
C GLY A 312 -20.70 -12.81 7.87
N ARG A 313 -20.88 -13.46 9.01
CA ARG A 313 -21.98 -14.39 9.32
C ARG A 313 -22.70 -14.05 10.63
N VAL A 314 -22.06 -13.29 11.50
CA VAL A 314 -22.61 -12.88 12.80
C VAL A 314 -22.66 -11.36 12.92
N ASP A 315 -23.50 -10.85 13.80
CA ASP A 315 -23.45 -9.45 14.24
C ASP A 315 -22.55 -9.38 15.49
N ASP A 316 -21.32 -8.88 15.30
CA ASP A 316 -20.35 -8.71 16.38
C ASP A 316 -19.77 -7.28 16.35
N PRO A 317 -20.12 -6.43 17.33
CA PRO A 317 -19.58 -5.08 17.44
C PRO A 317 -18.06 -5.01 17.57
N VAL A 318 -17.38 -6.01 18.14
CA VAL A 318 -15.92 -5.97 18.40
C VAL A 318 -15.14 -6.10 17.09
N THR A 319 -15.58 -7.00 16.21
CA THR A 319 -15.01 -7.18 14.87
C THR A 319 -15.65 -6.27 13.84
N ALA A 320 -16.69 -5.52 14.20
CA ALA A 320 -17.58 -4.77 13.31
C ALA A 320 -18.25 -5.66 12.24
N GLU A 321 -18.35 -6.96 12.51
CA GLU A 321 -18.93 -7.97 11.62
C GLU A 321 -20.45 -7.83 11.58
N GLN A 322 -21.01 -8.02 10.39
CA GLN A 322 -22.44 -8.18 10.17
C GLN A 322 -22.65 -9.28 9.12
N PRO A 323 -23.78 -10.02 9.16
CA PRO A 323 -24.10 -11.01 8.14
C PRO A 323 -24.09 -10.39 6.74
N GLY A 324 -23.33 -10.98 5.82
CA GLY A 324 -23.22 -10.52 4.42
C GLY A 324 -22.11 -9.50 4.15
N LYS A 325 -21.53 -8.90 5.20
CA LYS A 325 -20.48 -7.87 5.08
C LYS A 325 -19.13 -8.45 4.66
N ILE A 326 -18.40 -7.75 3.79
CA ILE A 326 -17.03 -8.11 3.41
C ILE A 326 -16.03 -7.46 4.37
N MET A 327 -14.99 -8.18 4.77
CA MET A 327 -14.00 -7.71 5.75
C MET A 327 -13.17 -6.51 5.26
N HIS A 328 -12.61 -5.78 6.23
CA HIS A 328 -11.68 -4.66 6.03
C HIS A 328 -10.24 -5.18 5.89
N GLU A 329 -9.73 -5.89 6.90
CA GLU A 329 -8.36 -6.43 6.89
C GLU A 329 -8.22 -7.75 7.65
N LEU A 330 -7.15 -8.48 7.34
CA LEU A 330 -6.71 -9.72 7.97
C LEU A 330 -5.26 -9.61 8.46
N ARG A 331 -4.99 -9.96 9.73
CA ARG A 331 -3.67 -10.01 10.34
C ARG A 331 -3.50 -11.26 11.21
N SER A 332 -2.26 -11.62 11.54
CA SER A 332 -1.96 -12.76 12.43
C SER A 332 -2.23 -12.45 13.90
N THR A 333 -2.08 -11.18 14.31
CA THR A 333 -2.31 -10.70 15.67
C THR A 333 -3.17 -9.44 15.66
N PRO A 334 -3.79 -9.07 16.79
CA PRO A 334 -4.46 -7.78 16.91
C PRO A 334 -3.53 -6.62 16.53
N PHE A 335 -4.10 -5.61 15.89
CA PHE A 335 -3.44 -4.35 15.55
C PHE A 335 -3.71 -3.35 16.66
N GLU A 336 -2.67 -2.86 17.32
CA GLU A 336 -2.79 -1.83 18.36
C GLU A 336 -2.04 -0.57 17.94
N VAL A 337 -2.65 0.60 18.15
CA VAL A 337 -1.96 1.89 18.00
C VAL A 337 -1.61 2.43 19.38
N PRO A 338 -0.31 2.39 19.78
CA PRO A 338 0.11 2.89 21.07
C PRO A 338 -0.28 4.36 21.25
N GLY A 339 -0.99 4.66 22.34
CA GLY A 339 -1.37 6.04 22.71
C GLY A 339 -2.69 6.55 22.13
N GLU A 340 -3.33 5.83 21.21
CA GLU A 340 -4.61 6.23 20.59
C GLU A 340 -5.82 5.44 21.09
N GLY A 341 -5.61 4.36 21.86
CA GLY A 341 -6.70 3.54 22.39
C GLY A 341 -7.45 2.72 21.34
N MET A 342 -6.95 2.69 20.10
CA MET A 342 -7.48 1.88 19.00
C MET A 342 -6.89 0.47 19.01
N THR A 343 -7.76 -0.54 18.89
CA THR A 343 -7.38 -1.94 18.77
C THR A 343 -8.28 -2.64 17.76
N LEU A 344 -7.68 -3.18 16.70
CA LEU A 344 -8.41 -3.94 15.68
C LEU A 344 -8.15 -5.44 15.86
N PRO A 345 -9.20 -6.28 15.83
CA PRO A 345 -9.05 -7.73 15.91
C PRO A 345 -8.36 -8.28 14.65
N PRO A 346 -7.82 -9.52 14.71
CA PRO A 346 -7.10 -10.14 13.59
C PRO A 346 -7.92 -10.23 12.29
N VAL A 347 -9.23 -10.38 12.38
CA VAL A 347 -10.16 -10.19 11.25
C VAL A 347 -11.09 -9.06 11.64
N TYR A 348 -11.01 -7.96 10.90
CA TYR A 348 -11.78 -6.76 11.18
C TYR A 348 -12.65 -6.39 9.99
N TYR A 349 -13.89 -5.96 10.24
CA TYR A 349 -14.91 -5.66 9.24
C TYR A 349 -15.31 -4.17 9.25
N GLY A 350 -14.52 -3.28 9.85
CA GLY A 350 -14.79 -1.84 9.87
C GLY A 350 -14.56 -1.14 8.52
N THR A 351 -15.24 -1.62 7.49
CA THR A 351 -15.32 -1.05 6.13
C THR A 351 -16.78 -0.96 5.74
N VAL A 352 -17.23 0.21 5.30
CA VAL A 352 -18.62 0.40 4.86
C VAL A 352 -18.76 0.23 3.33
N ASP A 353 -17.66 0.32 2.59
CA ASP A 353 -17.62 0.34 1.12
C ASP A 353 -17.28 -1.03 0.49
N ALA A 354 -16.51 -1.89 1.16
CA ALA A 354 -16.02 -3.14 0.58
C ALA A 354 -17.14 -4.08 0.10
N THR A 355 -18.27 -4.16 0.79
CA THR A 355 -19.38 -5.05 0.42
C THR A 355 -20.02 -4.63 -0.91
N ALA A 356 -20.28 -3.34 -1.11
CA ALA A 356 -20.80 -2.83 -2.39
C ALA A 356 -19.76 -3.02 -3.51
N LEU A 357 -18.50 -2.68 -3.21
CA LEU A 357 -17.40 -2.81 -4.17
C LEU A 357 -17.17 -4.27 -4.59
N TRP A 358 -17.37 -5.25 -3.71
CA TRP A 358 -17.27 -6.67 -4.05
C TRP A 358 -18.32 -7.06 -5.10
N VAL A 359 -19.55 -6.56 -4.96
CA VAL A 359 -20.61 -6.78 -5.97
C VAL A 359 -20.24 -6.12 -7.30
N CYS A 360 -19.71 -4.90 -7.27
CA CYS A 360 -19.24 -4.21 -8.48
C CYS A 360 -18.10 -4.99 -9.16
N LEU A 361 -17.14 -5.53 -8.41
CA LEU A 361 -16.05 -6.33 -8.97
C LEU A 361 -16.56 -7.64 -9.59
N LEU A 362 -17.51 -8.34 -8.95
CA LEU A 362 -18.10 -9.55 -9.53
C LEU A 362 -18.78 -9.25 -10.87
N ALA A 363 -19.53 -8.14 -10.93
CA ALA A 363 -20.20 -7.72 -12.15
C ALA A 363 -19.20 -7.31 -13.25
N ASP A 364 -18.21 -6.48 -12.92
CA ASP A 364 -17.18 -6.06 -13.86
C ASP A 364 -16.33 -7.26 -14.35
N ALA A 365 -16.02 -8.24 -13.48
CA ALA A 365 -15.28 -9.44 -13.85
C ALA A 365 -16.10 -10.36 -14.78
N TRP A 366 -17.40 -10.52 -14.52
CA TRP A 366 -18.31 -11.24 -15.41
C TRP A 366 -18.41 -10.57 -16.79
N GLU A 367 -18.55 -9.25 -16.84
CA GLU A 367 -18.53 -8.49 -18.10
C GLU A 367 -17.20 -8.61 -18.83
N ALA A 368 -16.08 -8.69 -18.10
CA ALA A 368 -14.75 -8.91 -18.65
C ALA A 368 -14.49 -10.38 -19.09
N GLY A 369 -15.48 -11.27 -18.95
CA GLY A 369 -15.41 -12.64 -19.45
C GLY A 369 -14.99 -13.70 -18.43
N MET A 370 -15.14 -13.42 -17.12
CA MET A 370 -15.01 -14.46 -16.10
C MET A 370 -16.02 -15.61 -16.36
N PRO A 371 -15.60 -16.88 -16.31
CA PRO A 371 -16.49 -18.02 -16.60
C PRO A 371 -17.75 -18.04 -15.74
N GLU A 372 -18.90 -18.31 -16.37
CA GLU A 372 -20.19 -18.31 -15.67
C GLU A 372 -20.25 -19.36 -14.54
N GLU A 373 -19.55 -20.48 -14.68
CA GLU A 373 -19.44 -21.49 -13.62
C GLU A 373 -18.80 -20.92 -12.36
N GLU A 374 -17.73 -20.13 -12.49
CA GLU A 374 -17.08 -19.48 -11.35
C GLU A 374 -17.98 -18.38 -10.75
N VAL A 375 -18.73 -17.65 -11.58
CA VAL A 375 -19.71 -16.67 -11.08
C VAL A 375 -20.84 -17.35 -10.32
N ARG A 376 -21.32 -18.52 -10.79
CA ARG A 376 -22.36 -19.31 -10.10
C ARG A 376 -21.94 -19.74 -8.70
N GLU A 377 -20.66 -20.10 -8.51
CA GLU A 377 -20.13 -20.46 -7.19
C GLU A 377 -20.17 -19.29 -6.19
N LEU A 378 -20.16 -18.05 -6.68
CA LEU A 378 -20.17 -16.83 -5.89
C LEU A 378 -21.57 -16.25 -5.63
N LEU A 379 -22.63 -16.82 -6.22
CA LEU A 379 -24.02 -16.36 -6.03
C LEU A 379 -24.49 -16.37 -4.56
N PRO A 380 -24.13 -17.34 -3.70
CA PRO A 380 -24.47 -17.28 -2.28
C PRO A 380 -23.88 -16.05 -1.57
N THR A 381 -22.63 -15.72 -1.88
CA THR A 381 -21.97 -14.53 -1.34
C THR A 381 -22.58 -13.26 -1.89
N LEU A 382 -22.87 -13.21 -3.21
CA LEU A 382 -23.57 -12.09 -3.83
C LEU A 382 -24.90 -11.79 -3.12
N ARG A 383 -25.69 -12.81 -2.82
CA ARG A 383 -26.96 -12.66 -2.07
C ARG A 383 -26.71 -12.08 -0.69
N GLY A 384 -25.73 -12.61 0.06
CA GLY A 384 -25.35 -12.07 1.36
C GLY A 384 -24.96 -10.59 1.30
N CYS A 385 -24.17 -10.19 0.29
CA CYS A 385 -23.79 -8.80 0.09
C CYS A 385 -25.02 -7.91 -0.20
N LEU A 386 -25.92 -8.35 -1.09
CA LEU A 386 -27.13 -7.60 -1.45
C LEU A 386 -28.14 -7.49 -0.30
N ASP A 387 -28.28 -8.56 0.49
CA ASP A 387 -29.10 -8.58 1.70
C ASP A 387 -28.53 -7.63 2.75
N TRP A 388 -27.20 -7.57 2.89
CA TRP A 388 -26.54 -6.58 3.76
C TRP A 388 -26.84 -5.15 3.31
N LEU A 389 -26.65 -4.83 2.02
CA LEU A 389 -26.88 -3.49 1.44
C LEU A 389 -28.32 -3.00 1.63
N THR A 390 -29.30 -3.89 1.53
CA THR A 390 -30.73 -3.54 1.59
C THR A 390 -31.35 -3.72 2.98
N GLY A 391 -30.56 -4.10 3.98
CA GLY A 391 -30.99 -4.30 5.36
C GLY A 391 -29.98 -3.74 6.36
N PRO A 392 -29.11 -4.58 6.98
CA PRO A 392 -28.23 -4.16 8.09
C PRO A 392 -27.27 -2.99 7.84
N ALA A 393 -27.02 -2.61 6.59
CA ALA A 393 -26.17 -1.48 6.22
C ALA A 393 -26.80 -0.10 6.53
N ASP A 394 -28.13 -0.05 6.67
CA ASP A 394 -28.89 1.13 7.09
C ASP A 394 -29.22 1.00 8.58
N SER A 395 -28.37 1.56 9.45
CA SER A 395 -28.46 1.29 10.90
C SER A 395 -29.62 2.00 11.59
N ASP A 396 -30.17 3.06 10.99
CA ASP A 396 -31.26 3.84 11.58
C ASP A 396 -32.53 3.96 10.73
N GLY A 397 -32.57 3.30 9.57
CA GLY A 397 -33.75 3.12 8.73
C GLY A 397 -34.10 4.34 7.87
N ASP A 398 -33.16 5.26 7.67
CA ASP A 398 -33.37 6.46 6.85
C ASP A 398 -33.17 6.22 5.34
N GLY A 399 -32.74 5.00 4.98
CA GLY A 399 -32.51 4.55 3.62
C GLY A 399 -31.14 4.91 3.07
N PHE A 400 -30.17 5.30 3.90
CA PHE A 400 -28.77 5.45 3.54
C PHE A 400 -27.90 4.42 4.26
N ILE A 401 -26.81 4.04 3.60
CA ILE A 401 -25.81 3.18 4.22
C ILE A 401 -24.91 4.04 5.09
N ASP A 402 -24.76 3.67 6.36
CA ASP A 402 -23.95 4.40 7.33
C ASP A 402 -23.01 3.50 8.14
N TYR A 403 -22.13 4.14 8.91
CA TYR A 403 -21.26 3.45 9.85
C TYR A 403 -21.16 4.18 11.17
N ILE A 404 -20.88 3.39 12.22
CA ILE A 404 -20.48 3.84 13.53
C ILE A 404 -19.63 2.75 14.19
N ASP A 405 -18.56 3.14 14.87
CA ASP A 405 -17.83 2.21 15.72
C ASP A 405 -18.63 1.90 17.00
N ARG A 406 -19.32 0.77 17.00
CA ARG A 406 -20.11 0.28 18.15
C ARG A 406 -19.23 -0.22 19.30
N SER A 407 -17.95 -0.51 19.06
CA SER A 407 -17.02 -1.01 20.08
C SER A 407 -16.36 0.12 20.89
N GLY A 408 -16.24 1.32 20.30
CA GLY A 408 -15.49 2.45 20.84
C GLY A 408 -13.96 2.27 20.82
N ARG A 409 -13.45 1.26 20.11
CA ARG A 409 -12.03 0.92 19.97
C ARG A 409 -11.59 0.68 18.52
N GLY A 410 -12.54 0.67 17.58
CA GLY A 410 -12.30 0.45 16.16
C GLY A 410 -11.98 1.74 15.41
N LEU A 411 -12.03 1.66 14.08
CA LEU A 411 -11.89 2.83 13.22
C LEU A 411 -13.07 3.78 13.38
N ALA A 412 -12.78 5.05 13.66
CA ALA A 412 -13.78 6.11 13.75
C ALA A 412 -14.46 6.38 12.40
N ASN A 413 -13.70 6.28 11.29
CA ASN A 413 -14.20 6.37 9.92
C ASN A 413 -14.00 5.03 9.19
N GLN A 414 -15.03 4.52 8.54
CA GLN A 414 -15.02 3.19 7.90
C GLN A 414 -15.10 3.25 6.37
N GLY A 415 -15.07 4.44 5.76
CA GLY A 415 -14.86 4.61 4.32
C GLY A 415 -13.39 4.45 3.94
N TRP A 416 -13.03 4.78 2.71
CA TRP A 416 -11.63 4.77 2.27
C TRP A 416 -10.78 5.85 2.96
N LYS A 417 -11.40 6.97 3.36
CA LYS A 417 -10.78 7.98 4.22
C LYS A 417 -10.97 7.62 5.69
N ASP A 418 -10.21 6.65 6.17
CA ASP A 418 -10.39 6.03 7.49
C ASP A 418 -9.68 6.72 8.67
N SER A 419 -8.93 7.82 8.42
CA SER A 419 -8.36 8.62 9.53
C SER A 419 -9.45 9.29 10.36
N GLY A 420 -9.23 9.44 11.68
CA GLY A 420 -10.25 9.97 12.59
C GLY A 420 -10.68 11.42 12.31
N ASP A 421 -9.89 12.18 11.55
CA ASP A 421 -10.11 13.58 11.20
C ASP A 421 -10.63 13.79 9.76
N SER A 422 -10.91 12.72 9.01
CA SER A 422 -11.19 12.79 7.58
C SER A 422 -12.52 13.44 7.21
N ILE A 423 -13.56 13.23 8.02
CA ILE A 423 -14.91 13.72 7.76
C ILE A 423 -15.19 14.94 8.64
N GLN A 424 -14.97 16.11 8.04
CA GLN A 424 -15.11 17.40 8.71
C GLN A 424 -16.01 18.35 7.92
N TRP A 425 -16.67 19.24 8.64
CA TRP A 425 -17.37 20.42 8.12
C TRP A 425 -16.38 21.40 7.51
N ARG A 426 -16.85 22.34 6.66
CA ARG A 426 -15.97 23.33 6.03
C ARG A 426 -15.24 24.20 7.07
N SER A 427 -15.80 24.31 8.28
CA SER A 427 -15.21 24.97 9.45
C SER A 427 -14.04 24.22 10.10
N GLY A 428 -13.76 22.96 9.71
CA GLY A 428 -12.78 22.08 10.34
C GLY A 428 -13.29 21.34 11.58
N THR A 429 -14.57 21.50 11.93
CA THR A 429 -15.20 20.69 12.98
C THR A 429 -15.47 19.28 12.46
N LEU A 430 -15.32 18.25 13.30
CA LEU A 430 -15.60 16.86 12.88
C LEU A 430 -17.10 16.59 12.80
N ALA A 431 -17.50 15.72 11.87
CA ALA A 431 -18.86 15.18 11.83
C ALA A 431 -19.06 14.16 12.97
N GLU A 432 -20.27 14.12 13.51
CA GLU A 432 -20.66 13.13 14.52
C GLU A 432 -21.32 11.92 13.83
N GLY A 433 -21.00 10.70 14.26
CA GLY A 433 -21.59 9.48 13.72
C GLY A 433 -22.94 9.11 14.34
N PRO A 434 -23.77 8.28 13.67
CA PRO A 434 -23.45 7.56 12.43
C PRO A 434 -23.25 8.46 11.20
N ILE A 435 -22.33 8.08 10.32
CA ILE A 435 -21.95 8.87 9.12
C ILE A 435 -22.35 8.11 7.86
N ALA A 436 -23.09 8.77 6.96
CA ALA A 436 -23.47 8.23 5.66
C ALA A 436 -22.71 8.93 4.52
N LEU A 437 -21.60 8.33 4.08
CA LEU A 437 -20.71 8.88 3.05
C LEU A 437 -21.34 8.87 1.65
N CYS A 438 -21.04 9.89 0.84
CA CYS A 438 -21.64 10.03 -0.49
C CYS A 438 -21.15 8.97 -1.49
N GLU A 439 -19.86 8.68 -1.53
CA GLU A 439 -19.29 7.68 -2.44
C GLU A 439 -19.84 6.27 -2.16
N VAL A 440 -20.12 5.97 -0.88
CA VAL A 440 -20.72 4.70 -0.45
C VAL A 440 -22.11 4.54 -1.02
N GLN A 441 -22.91 5.63 -1.06
CA GLN A 441 -24.22 5.59 -1.70
C GLN A 441 -24.09 5.39 -3.22
N GLY A 442 -23.08 5.99 -3.85
CA GLY A 442 -22.76 5.78 -5.26
C GLY A 442 -22.40 4.32 -5.56
N TYR A 443 -21.53 3.71 -4.76
CA TYR A 443 -21.18 2.30 -4.88
C TYR A 443 -22.38 1.39 -4.62
N ALA A 444 -23.21 1.70 -3.63
CA ALA A 444 -24.38 0.90 -3.31
C ALA A 444 -25.43 0.94 -4.42
N TYR A 445 -25.60 2.11 -5.06
CA TYR A 445 -26.42 2.24 -6.26
C TYR A 445 -25.85 1.39 -7.42
N GLU A 446 -24.55 1.51 -7.71
CA GLU A 446 -23.87 0.72 -8.75
C GLU A 446 -24.04 -0.79 -8.49
N ALA A 447 -23.77 -1.21 -7.25
CA ALA A 447 -23.89 -2.59 -6.79
C ALA A 447 -25.32 -3.13 -6.89
N ALA A 448 -26.33 -2.34 -6.53
CA ALA A 448 -27.73 -2.78 -6.62
C ALA A 448 -28.19 -2.95 -8.08
N VAL A 449 -27.80 -2.05 -8.98
CA VAL A 449 -28.09 -2.15 -10.41
C VAL A 449 -27.36 -3.35 -11.04
N ALA A 450 -26.07 -3.49 -10.76
CA ALA A 450 -25.24 -4.57 -11.27
C ALA A 450 -25.67 -5.94 -10.70
N GLY A 451 -25.96 -5.99 -9.41
CA GLY A 451 -26.50 -7.16 -8.72
C GLY A 451 -27.86 -7.59 -9.27
N ALA A 452 -28.78 -6.66 -9.51
CA ALA A 452 -30.06 -6.99 -10.14
C ALA A 452 -29.89 -7.66 -11.52
N ARG A 453 -28.94 -7.17 -12.31
CA ARG A 453 -28.60 -7.77 -13.62
C ARG A 453 -28.00 -9.17 -13.46
N LEU A 454 -27.06 -9.36 -12.54
CA LEU A 454 -26.50 -10.68 -12.24
C LEU A 454 -27.59 -11.66 -11.81
N LEU A 455 -28.45 -11.28 -10.86
CA LEU A 455 -29.55 -12.14 -10.41
C LEU A 455 -30.49 -12.48 -11.57
N SER A 456 -30.84 -11.49 -12.40
CA SER A 456 -31.68 -11.75 -13.58
C SER A 456 -31.03 -12.69 -14.59
N HIS A 457 -29.72 -12.56 -14.84
CA HIS A 457 -28.98 -13.40 -15.80
C HIS A 457 -28.90 -14.85 -15.33
N PHE A 458 -28.60 -15.06 -14.05
CA PHE A 458 -28.45 -16.39 -13.46
C PHE A 458 -29.77 -17.03 -13.00
N GLY A 459 -30.92 -16.38 -13.27
CA GLY A 459 -32.25 -16.89 -12.93
C GLY A 459 -32.57 -16.85 -11.43
N GLU A 460 -31.91 -15.97 -10.68
CA GLU A 460 -32.09 -15.79 -9.25
C GLU A 460 -33.20 -14.75 -8.94
N PRO A 461 -34.03 -14.98 -7.90
CA PRO A 461 -35.05 -14.01 -7.49
C PRO A 461 -34.43 -12.76 -6.87
N GLY A 462 -35.20 -11.65 -6.85
CA GLY A 462 -34.84 -10.41 -6.13
C GLY A 462 -34.45 -9.23 -7.03
N ALA A 463 -34.17 -9.47 -8.32
CA ALA A 463 -33.74 -8.43 -9.26
C ALA A 463 -34.68 -7.20 -9.32
N ALA A 464 -36.00 -7.42 -9.37
CA ALA A 464 -36.98 -6.32 -9.42
C ALA A 464 -37.00 -5.48 -8.13
N GLY A 465 -36.83 -6.12 -6.96
CA GLY A 465 -36.78 -5.43 -5.67
C GLY A 465 -35.54 -4.53 -5.56
N LEU A 466 -34.39 -5.03 -6.02
CA LEU A 466 -33.14 -4.26 -6.07
C LEU A 466 -33.23 -3.06 -7.02
N GLY A 467 -33.85 -3.23 -8.19
CA GLY A 467 -34.07 -2.11 -9.12
C GLY A 467 -34.91 -0.99 -8.50
N ALA A 468 -35.98 -1.35 -7.77
CA ALA A 468 -36.79 -0.38 -7.04
C ALA A 468 -36.03 0.29 -5.88
N TRP A 469 -35.24 -0.49 -5.13
CA TRP A 469 -34.39 0.02 -4.06
C TRP A 469 -33.35 1.03 -4.57
N ALA A 470 -32.67 0.71 -5.68
CA ALA A 470 -31.68 1.59 -6.30
C ALA A 470 -32.31 2.91 -6.78
N ALA A 471 -33.49 2.84 -7.41
CA ALA A 471 -34.22 4.04 -7.83
C ALA A 471 -34.62 4.93 -6.63
N ALA A 472 -35.03 4.30 -5.52
CA ALA A 472 -35.36 5.02 -4.30
C ALA A 472 -34.12 5.65 -3.65
N LEU A 473 -32.98 4.95 -3.60
CA LEU A 473 -31.71 5.51 -3.12
C LEU A 473 -31.29 6.73 -3.95
N LYS A 474 -31.33 6.62 -5.28
CA LYS A 474 -31.02 7.74 -6.18
C LYS A 474 -31.90 8.96 -5.92
N SER A 475 -33.21 8.74 -5.74
CA SER A 475 -34.14 9.83 -5.43
C SER A 475 -33.86 10.48 -4.07
N ARG A 476 -33.56 9.68 -3.03
CA ARG A 476 -33.20 10.21 -1.70
C ARG A 476 -31.88 10.97 -1.72
N PHE A 477 -30.88 10.44 -2.42
CA PHE A 477 -29.58 11.08 -2.57
C PHE A 477 -29.73 12.47 -3.19
N ALA A 478 -30.48 12.57 -4.30
CA ALA A 478 -30.75 13.83 -4.98
C ALA A 478 -31.48 14.87 -4.12
N SER A 479 -32.26 14.46 -3.11
CA SER A 479 -32.94 15.39 -2.20
C SER A 479 -32.10 15.82 -0.99
N SER A 480 -31.14 15.00 -0.54
CA SER A 480 -30.53 15.15 0.78
C SER A 480 -29.07 15.60 0.76
N TYR A 481 -28.32 15.30 -0.31
CA TYR A 481 -26.87 15.51 -0.29
C TYR A 481 -26.42 16.88 -0.84
N TRP A 482 -27.24 17.64 -1.56
CA TRP A 482 -26.75 18.83 -2.26
C TRP A 482 -26.54 20.04 -1.35
N VAL A 483 -25.33 20.59 -1.38
CA VAL A 483 -24.94 21.82 -0.68
C VAL A 483 -24.48 22.90 -1.64
N SER A 484 -24.32 24.13 -1.14
CA SER A 484 -23.76 25.23 -1.91
C SER A 484 -22.81 26.04 -1.04
N THR A 485 -21.57 26.16 -1.48
CA THR A 485 -20.49 26.88 -0.79
C THR A 485 -19.85 27.88 -1.77
N PRO A 486 -18.84 28.68 -1.36
CA PRO A 486 -18.14 29.58 -2.28
C PRO A 486 -17.50 28.87 -3.49
N GLU A 487 -17.12 27.60 -3.34
CA GLU A 487 -16.54 26.76 -4.39
C GLU A 487 -17.58 26.34 -5.45
N GLY A 488 -18.86 26.19 -5.07
CA GLY A 488 -19.92 25.81 -5.99
C GLY A 488 -21.05 24.99 -5.34
N ARG A 489 -21.87 24.36 -6.20
CA ARG A 489 -22.93 23.43 -5.79
C ARG A 489 -22.49 21.99 -6.07
N TYR A 490 -22.50 21.14 -5.04
CA TYR A 490 -22.02 19.75 -5.13
C TYR A 490 -22.67 18.87 -4.05
N PRO A 491 -22.58 17.54 -4.16
CA PRO A 491 -22.95 16.63 -3.08
C PRO A 491 -22.04 16.78 -1.86
N ALA A 492 -22.61 16.90 -0.68
CA ALA A 492 -21.95 16.82 0.61
C ALA A 492 -21.12 15.53 0.71
N VAL A 493 -20.00 15.58 1.42
CA VAL A 493 -19.16 14.39 1.65
C VAL A 493 -19.91 13.31 2.43
N ALA A 494 -20.80 13.72 3.35
CA ALA A 494 -21.59 12.81 4.15
C ALA A 494 -22.88 13.48 4.69
N LEU A 495 -23.77 12.66 5.26
CA LEU A 495 -24.74 13.09 6.26
C LEU A 495 -24.22 12.70 7.66
N ASP A 496 -24.31 13.62 8.62
CA ASP A 496 -23.96 13.38 10.03
C ASP A 496 -25.07 12.64 10.81
N ALA A 497 -24.85 12.39 12.10
CA ALA A 497 -25.79 11.77 13.03
C ALA A 497 -27.19 12.43 13.08
N ARG A 498 -27.27 13.72 12.70
CA ARG A 498 -28.51 14.52 12.67
C ARG A 498 -29.05 14.68 11.25
N LYS A 499 -28.52 13.90 10.31
CA LYS A 499 -28.82 13.91 8.88
C LYS A 499 -28.58 15.26 8.22
N ARG A 500 -27.62 16.02 8.76
CA ARG A 500 -27.21 17.29 8.18
C ARG A 500 -26.08 17.05 7.16
N PRO A 501 -26.13 17.70 6.00
CA PRO A 501 -25.13 17.52 4.96
C PRO A 501 -23.81 18.20 5.33
N VAL A 502 -22.75 17.41 5.47
CA VAL A 502 -21.39 17.86 5.77
C VAL A 502 -20.79 18.54 4.53
N ASP A 503 -20.56 19.85 4.62
CA ASP A 503 -20.43 20.76 3.49
C ASP A 503 -19.01 20.92 2.93
N THR A 504 -18.04 20.12 3.36
CA THR A 504 -16.67 20.20 2.82
C THR A 504 -16.58 19.59 1.42
N LEU A 505 -16.05 20.36 0.47
CA LEU A 505 -15.65 19.84 -0.84
C LEU A 505 -14.43 18.91 -0.68
N THR A 506 -14.60 17.66 -1.09
CA THR A 506 -13.60 16.60 -1.02
C THR A 506 -13.56 15.81 -2.32
N SER A 507 -12.52 14.99 -2.51
CA SER A 507 -12.42 14.10 -3.67
C SER A 507 -13.50 13.01 -3.74
N ASN A 508 -14.20 12.72 -2.65
CA ASN A 508 -15.24 11.67 -2.56
C ASN A 508 -16.31 11.81 -3.65
N ILE A 509 -16.67 13.04 -4.03
CA ILE A 509 -17.67 13.28 -5.08
C ILE A 509 -17.22 12.79 -6.46
N GLY A 510 -15.91 12.65 -6.70
CA GLY A 510 -15.36 12.09 -7.92
C GLY A 510 -15.67 10.60 -8.10
N HIS A 511 -15.87 9.88 -6.99
CA HIS A 511 -16.27 8.48 -7.00
C HIS A 511 -17.75 8.28 -7.35
N LEU A 512 -18.55 9.35 -7.41
CA LEU A 512 -19.94 9.29 -7.87
C LEU A 512 -20.04 9.24 -9.40
N ILE A 513 -19.05 9.79 -10.11
CA ILE A 513 -19.04 9.90 -11.57
C ILE A 513 -19.00 8.51 -12.20
N GLY A 514 -19.93 8.23 -13.12
CA GLY A 514 -19.99 6.96 -13.84
C GLY A 514 -20.64 5.82 -13.05
N THR A 515 -21.09 6.05 -11.81
CA THR A 515 -21.91 5.08 -11.04
C THR A 515 -23.36 5.05 -11.52
N GLY A 516 -23.81 6.13 -12.17
CA GLY A 516 -25.20 6.35 -12.56
C GLY A 516 -26.11 6.88 -11.46
N VAL A 517 -25.61 7.16 -10.24
CA VAL A 517 -26.41 7.80 -9.19
C VAL A 517 -26.71 9.27 -9.51
N LEU A 518 -25.84 9.91 -10.28
CA LEU A 518 -25.99 11.29 -10.76
C LEU A 518 -26.66 11.36 -12.14
N SER A 519 -27.06 12.56 -12.54
CA SER A 519 -27.37 12.88 -13.94
C SER A 519 -26.10 13.32 -14.70
N PRO A 520 -26.07 13.22 -16.05
CA PRO A 520 -24.92 13.64 -16.84
C PRO A 520 -24.50 15.11 -16.64
N SER A 521 -25.46 16.02 -16.40
CA SER A 521 -25.16 17.41 -16.09
C SER A 521 -24.48 17.56 -14.72
N GLU A 522 -24.93 16.80 -13.72
CA GLU A 522 -24.33 16.82 -12.38
C GLU A 522 -22.92 16.23 -12.40
N GLU A 523 -22.69 15.16 -13.17
CA GLU A 523 -21.35 14.60 -13.38
C GLU A 523 -20.39 15.61 -14.01
N LYS A 524 -20.86 16.37 -15.01
CA LYS A 524 -20.09 17.44 -15.64
C LYS A 524 -19.75 18.57 -14.66
N ASP A 525 -20.73 19.03 -13.89
CA ASP A 525 -20.52 20.09 -12.90
C ASP A 525 -19.51 19.67 -11.82
N ILE A 526 -19.58 18.42 -11.36
CA ILE A 526 -18.62 17.85 -10.41
C ILE A 526 -17.22 17.73 -11.04
N ALA A 527 -17.12 17.23 -12.27
CA ALA A 527 -15.83 17.10 -12.94
C ALA A 527 -15.12 18.46 -13.08
N ALA A 528 -15.86 19.52 -13.41
CA ALA A 528 -15.35 20.88 -13.46
C ALA A 528 -14.81 21.37 -12.10
N LEU A 529 -15.48 21.05 -10.99
CA LEU A 529 -15.00 21.37 -9.64
C LEU A 529 -13.72 20.60 -9.27
N LEU A 530 -13.60 19.34 -9.68
CA LEU A 530 -12.45 18.50 -9.31
C LEU A 530 -11.17 18.86 -10.09
N VAL A 531 -11.30 19.42 -11.29
CA VAL A 531 -10.15 19.93 -12.07
C VAL A 531 -9.79 21.38 -11.75
N ASP A 532 -10.62 22.09 -10.96
CA ASP A 532 -10.30 23.43 -10.48
C ASP A 532 -9.07 23.42 -9.55
N SER A 533 -8.36 24.55 -9.51
CA SER A 533 -7.13 24.75 -8.74
C SER A 533 -7.26 24.49 -7.23
N THR A 534 -8.47 24.57 -6.67
CA THR A 534 -8.74 24.25 -5.26
C THR A 534 -8.68 22.74 -4.97
N MET A 535 -8.95 21.90 -5.97
CA MET A 535 -8.95 20.44 -5.85
C MET A 535 -7.77 19.79 -6.59
N SER A 536 -7.54 20.15 -7.85
CA SER A 536 -6.38 19.65 -8.61
C SER A 536 -5.10 20.37 -8.19
N SER A 537 -4.11 19.61 -7.72
CA SER A 537 -2.79 20.17 -7.37
C SER A 537 -1.89 20.35 -8.59
N GLY A 538 -2.26 19.79 -9.75
CA GLY A 538 -1.35 19.61 -10.88
C GLY A 538 -0.40 18.41 -10.73
N PHE A 539 -0.48 17.69 -9.60
CA PHE A 539 0.15 16.39 -9.35
C PHE A 539 -0.89 15.29 -9.02
N GLY A 540 -2.18 15.59 -9.24
CA GLY A 540 -3.33 14.74 -8.92
C GLY A 540 -4.41 15.48 -8.12
N LEU A 541 -5.41 14.73 -7.66
CA LEU A 541 -6.57 15.27 -6.94
C LEU A 541 -6.30 15.32 -5.43
N ARG A 542 -6.45 16.50 -4.82
CA ARG A 542 -6.41 16.65 -3.36
C ARG A 542 -7.60 15.96 -2.74
N THR A 543 -7.40 15.36 -1.57
CA THR A 543 -8.50 14.77 -0.81
C THR A 543 -9.48 15.81 -0.27
N MET A 544 -9.06 17.08 -0.17
CA MET A 544 -9.83 18.19 0.38
C MET A 544 -9.54 19.50 -0.34
N SER A 545 -10.56 20.31 -0.56
CA SER A 545 -10.42 21.63 -1.15
C SER A 545 -9.56 22.55 -0.29
N THR A 546 -8.68 23.32 -0.93
CA THR A 546 -7.89 24.38 -0.27
C THR A 546 -8.74 25.48 0.37
N GLY A 547 -10.04 25.54 0.05
CA GLY A 547 -10.99 26.47 0.68
C GLY A 547 -11.48 26.05 2.07
N ALA A 548 -11.33 24.78 2.45
CA ALA A 548 -11.77 24.26 3.74
C ALA A 548 -10.77 24.58 4.87
N ALA A 549 -11.28 24.85 6.08
CA ALA A 549 -10.42 25.23 7.21
C ALA A 549 -9.48 24.10 7.66
N GLY A 550 -9.89 22.84 7.47
CA GLY A 550 -9.08 21.68 7.81
C GLY A 550 -8.13 21.22 6.69
N TYR A 551 -8.03 21.97 5.59
CA TYR A 551 -7.07 21.66 4.53
C TYR A 551 -5.63 21.81 5.05
N TRP A 552 -4.84 20.76 4.88
CA TRP A 552 -3.39 20.82 5.01
C TRP A 552 -2.73 19.90 3.99
N PRO A 553 -1.75 20.36 3.20
CA PRO A 553 -1.17 19.57 2.09
C PRO A 553 -0.52 18.26 2.55
N LEU A 554 -0.09 18.16 3.81
CA LEU A 554 0.45 16.93 4.41
C LEU A 554 -0.52 16.25 5.39
N SER A 555 -1.82 16.60 5.38
CA SER A 555 -2.81 15.82 6.12
C SER A 555 -3.18 14.57 5.32
N TYR A 556 -3.21 13.41 5.99
CA TYR A 556 -3.38 12.09 5.38
C TYR A 556 -4.65 12.03 4.50
N HIS A 557 -5.82 12.36 5.05
CA HIS A 557 -7.07 12.49 4.29
C HIS A 557 -7.60 13.93 4.21
N GLY A 558 -6.93 14.91 4.81
CA GLY A 558 -7.34 16.32 4.84
C GLY A 558 -6.59 17.24 3.87
N GLY A 559 -5.92 16.74 2.84
CA GLY A 559 -5.35 17.60 1.80
C GLY A 559 -4.27 17.00 0.92
N SER A 560 -3.72 15.84 1.28
CA SER A 560 -2.79 15.10 0.42
C SER A 560 -3.43 14.67 -0.92
N VAL A 561 -2.63 14.09 -1.81
CA VAL A 561 -3.08 13.50 -3.07
C VAL A 561 -2.86 11.99 -3.01
N TRP A 562 -3.94 11.23 -3.25
CA TRP A 562 -3.89 9.78 -3.35
C TRP A 562 -3.99 9.35 -4.81
N THR A 563 -3.05 8.50 -5.23
CA THR A 563 -2.96 8.05 -6.63
C THR A 563 -4.21 7.27 -7.04
N HIS A 564 -4.69 6.37 -6.17
CA HIS A 564 -5.87 5.55 -6.46
C HIS A 564 -7.16 6.39 -6.53
N ASP A 565 -7.37 7.34 -5.60
CA ASP A 565 -8.51 8.25 -5.55
C ASP A 565 -8.63 9.06 -6.86
N THR A 566 -7.51 9.63 -7.30
CA THR A 566 -7.43 10.34 -8.59
C THR A 566 -7.78 9.39 -9.75
N ALA A 567 -7.29 8.15 -9.73
CA ALA A 567 -7.55 7.17 -10.78
C ALA A 567 -9.00 6.69 -10.82
N ILE A 568 -9.68 6.54 -9.68
CA ILE A 568 -11.12 6.23 -9.61
C ILE A 568 -11.91 7.34 -10.29
N THR A 569 -11.62 8.60 -9.95
CA THR A 569 -12.24 9.77 -10.55
C THR A 569 -12.01 9.82 -12.07
N ILE A 570 -10.77 9.59 -12.53
CA ILE A 570 -10.43 9.54 -13.96
C ILE A 570 -11.22 8.44 -14.68
N ARG A 571 -11.32 7.23 -14.11
CA ARG A 571 -12.09 6.12 -14.66
C ARG A 571 -13.58 6.49 -14.77
N GLY A 572 -14.15 7.10 -13.73
CA GLY A 572 -15.52 7.60 -13.71
C GLY A 572 -15.77 8.63 -14.81
N MET A 573 -14.90 9.64 -14.91
CA MET A 573 -14.96 10.68 -15.95
C MET A 573 -14.95 10.08 -17.36
N ARG A 574 -14.09 9.09 -17.63
CA ARG A 574 -14.06 8.43 -18.95
C ARG A 574 -15.33 7.63 -19.24
N ARG A 575 -15.85 6.89 -18.26
CA ARG A 575 -17.16 6.21 -18.39
C ARG A 575 -18.29 7.20 -18.68
N ALA A 576 -18.21 8.43 -18.15
CA ALA A 576 -19.17 9.51 -18.39
C ALA A 576 -18.91 10.34 -19.66
N GLY A 577 -17.84 10.07 -20.43
CA GLY A 577 -17.46 10.82 -21.63
C GLY A 577 -16.79 12.18 -21.36
N LEU A 578 -16.34 12.43 -20.13
CA LEU A 578 -15.68 13.66 -19.67
C LEU A 578 -14.16 13.57 -19.89
N HIS A 579 -13.76 13.41 -21.15
CA HIS A 579 -12.39 13.11 -21.54
C HIS A 579 -11.40 14.26 -21.28
N GLU A 580 -11.86 15.52 -21.39
CA GLU A 580 -11.01 16.69 -21.17
C GLU A 580 -10.59 16.79 -19.70
N GLU A 581 -11.54 16.66 -18.77
CA GLU A 581 -11.29 16.69 -17.33
C GLU A 581 -10.43 15.49 -16.88
N ALA A 582 -10.71 14.30 -17.42
CA ALA A 582 -9.90 13.11 -17.18
C ALA A 582 -8.44 13.29 -17.64
N GLY A 583 -8.22 13.98 -18.76
CA GLY A 583 -6.90 14.29 -19.31
C GLY A 583 -6.08 15.20 -18.38
N ILE A 584 -6.71 16.21 -17.76
CA ILE A 584 -6.05 17.11 -16.80
C ILE A 584 -5.48 16.34 -15.61
N LEU A 585 -6.31 15.49 -14.98
CA LEU A 585 -5.87 14.71 -13.81
C LEU A 585 -4.83 13.65 -14.20
N THR A 586 -4.94 13.06 -15.40
CA THR A 586 -3.93 12.13 -15.91
C THR A 586 -2.57 12.80 -16.04
N GLU A 587 -2.49 13.96 -16.70
CA GLU A 587 -1.21 14.68 -16.84
C GLU A 587 -0.63 15.04 -15.47
N GLY A 588 -1.49 15.32 -14.48
CA GLY A 588 -1.09 15.49 -13.09
C GLY A 588 -0.41 14.24 -12.50
N LEU A 589 -1.02 13.06 -12.66
CA LEU A 589 -0.41 11.81 -12.18
C LEU A 589 0.86 11.44 -12.93
N LEU A 590 0.95 11.71 -14.24
CA LEU A 590 2.19 11.50 -15.01
C LEU A 590 3.33 12.40 -14.52
N ALA A 591 3.05 13.67 -14.23
CA ALA A 591 4.02 14.58 -13.64
C ALA A 591 4.47 14.14 -12.24
N ALA A 592 3.55 13.59 -11.44
CA ALA A 592 3.89 13.01 -10.15
C ALA A 592 4.76 11.76 -10.31
N ALA A 593 4.43 10.86 -11.24
CA ALA A 593 5.17 9.63 -11.48
C ALA A 593 6.65 9.85 -11.79
N GLU A 594 6.98 10.88 -12.59
CA GLU A 594 8.37 11.25 -12.89
C GLU A 594 9.18 11.60 -11.63
N SER A 595 8.54 12.20 -10.62
CA SER A 595 9.18 12.61 -9.38
C SER A 595 9.45 11.46 -8.41
N PHE A 596 8.79 10.32 -8.62
CA PHE A 596 8.89 9.12 -7.79
C PHE A 596 9.46 7.93 -8.56
N ASP A 597 10.33 8.15 -9.54
CA ASP A 597 10.96 7.10 -10.36
C ASP A 597 9.93 6.11 -10.97
N PHE A 598 8.74 6.60 -11.30
CA PHE A 598 7.62 5.81 -11.82
C PHE A 598 7.06 4.74 -10.85
N ARG A 599 7.45 4.79 -9.57
CA ARG A 599 6.85 4.05 -8.45
C ARG A 599 6.10 5.03 -7.54
N LEU A 600 4.88 5.39 -7.94
CA LEU A 600 4.03 6.28 -7.16
C LEU A 600 3.75 5.71 -5.76
N PRO A 601 3.87 6.52 -4.70
CA PRO A 601 3.54 6.09 -3.35
C PRO A 601 2.02 5.96 -3.16
N GLU A 602 1.64 5.46 -1.98
CA GLU A 602 0.28 5.50 -1.46
C GLU A 602 -0.35 6.90 -1.61
N LEU A 603 0.38 7.93 -1.18
CA LEU A 603 0.00 9.34 -1.26
C LEU A 603 1.24 10.27 -1.27
N HIS A 604 1.03 11.51 -1.71
CA HIS A 604 2.01 12.61 -1.65
C HIS A 604 1.34 13.94 -1.27
N SER A 605 2.15 14.98 -1.06
CA SER A 605 1.64 16.30 -0.63
C SER A 605 0.63 16.91 -1.60
N GLY A 606 -0.36 17.62 -1.06
CA GLY A 606 -1.33 18.46 -1.79
C GLY A 606 -0.78 19.78 -2.30
N ASP A 607 0.52 20.04 -2.17
CA ASP A 607 1.13 21.27 -2.64
C ASP A 607 0.92 21.50 -4.14
N PRO A 608 0.61 22.75 -4.56
CA PRO A 608 0.33 23.03 -5.96
C PRO A 608 1.61 23.02 -6.81
N ARG A 609 1.51 22.47 -8.02
CA ARG A 609 2.57 22.49 -9.05
C ARG A 609 2.99 23.91 -9.45
N SER A 610 2.14 24.92 -9.22
CA SER A 610 2.51 26.33 -9.42
C SER A 610 3.59 26.84 -8.45
N SER A 611 3.78 26.15 -7.32
CA SER A 611 4.73 26.54 -6.27
C SER A 611 5.88 25.55 -6.10
N PHE A 612 5.70 24.30 -6.52
CA PHE A 612 6.69 23.23 -6.40
C PHE A 612 6.92 22.53 -7.73
N SER A 613 8.19 22.32 -8.09
CA SER A 613 8.57 21.61 -9.33
C SER A 613 8.32 20.10 -9.27
N ALA A 614 8.20 19.55 -8.06
CA ALA A 614 7.91 18.15 -7.79
C ALA A 614 7.05 18.06 -6.50
N PRO A 615 6.13 17.09 -6.38
CA PRO A 615 5.36 16.90 -5.17
C PRO A 615 6.28 16.49 -4.01
N SER A 616 6.07 17.08 -2.83
CA SER A 616 6.76 16.62 -1.63
C SER A 616 6.27 15.22 -1.22
N PRO A 617 7.17 14.29 -0.84
CA PRO A 617 6.77 12.98 -0.39
C PRO A 617 5.98 13.07 0.90
N TYR A 618 4.94 12.26 1.04
CA TYR A 618 4.29 12.08 2.33
C TYR A 618 5.19 11.21 3.23
N PRO A 619 5.49 11.65 4.46
CA PRO A 619 6.44 11.02 5.38
C PRO A 619 6.44 9.49 5.43
N ALA A 620 5.27 8.90 5.68
CA ALA A 620 5.13 7.48 5.99
C ALA A 620 4.39 6.68 4.90
N ALA A 621 4.26 7.23 3.69
CA ALA A 621 3.48 6.60 2.62
C ALA A 621 4.10 5.28 2.16
N CYS A 622 3.27 4.23 2.05
CA CYS A 622 3.71 2.97 1.49
C CYS A 622 4.22 3.16 0.05
N ARG A 623 5.29 2.46 -0.31
CA ARG A 623 5.89 2.52 -1.64
C ARG A 623 6.62 1.21 -1.93
N PRO A 624 5.98 0.24 -2.60
CA PRO A 624 4.71 0.36 -3.32
C PRO A 624 3.45 0.18 -2.47
N GLN A 625 2.32 0.62 -3.02
CA GLN A 625 0.96 0.35 -2.57
C GLN A 625 0.14 -0.17 -3.75
N ALA A 626 -0.57 -1.30 -3.59
CA ALA A 626 -1.20 -2.06 -4.66
C ALA A 626 -2.20 -1.23 -5.47
N TRP A 627 -3.14 -0.53 -4.84
CA TRP A 627 -4.11 0.29 -5.57
C TRP A 627 -3.48 1.50 -6.28
N SER A 628 -2.33 2.01 -5.82
CA SER A 628 -1.59 3.10 -6.47
C SER A 628 -0.78 2.58 -7.65
N ALA A 629 -0.23 1.38 -7.55
CA ALA A 629 0.41 0.71 -8.68
C ALA A 629 -0.63 0.34 -9.74
N ALA A 630 -1.75 -0.28 -9.34
CA ALA A 630 -2.81 -0.68 -10.25
C ALA A 630 -3.49 0.53 -10.95
N ALA A 631 -3.52 1.70 -10.32
CA ALA A 631 -3.99 2.95 -10.92
C ALA A 631 -3.27 3.33 -12.24
N ALA A 632 -2.05 2.83 -12.49
CA ALA A 632 -1.37 3.00 -13.78
C ALA A 632 -2.21 2.47 -14.95
N LEU A 633 -2.94 1.37 -14.74
CA LEU A 633 -3.77 0.75 -15.77
C LEU A 633 -5.03 1.59 -16.07
N ALA A 634 -5.55 2.30 -15.07
CA ALA A 634 -6.59 3.28 -15.32
C ALA A 634 -6.10 4.41 -16.23
N MET A 635 -4.79 4.66 -16.35
CA MET A 635 -4.26 5.62 -17.32
C MET A 635 -4.06 5.02 -18.73
N LEU A 636 -3.91 3.70 -18.85
CA LEU A 636 -3.81 3.03 -20.16
C LEU A 636 -5.13 2.94 -20.92
N GLU A 637 -6.27 2.98 -20.23
CA GLU A 637 -7.61 3.04 -20.85
C GLU A 637 -7.85 4.37 -21.64
N GLN A 638 -6.79 5.06 -22.10
CA GLN A 638 -6.77 6.28 -22.89
C GLN A 638 -6.60 6.07 -24.38
N VAL A 639 -6.11 4.90 -24.79
CA VAL A 639 -5.59 4.66 -26.15
C VAL A 639 -6.47 3.72 -26.94
#